data_AF-A0A7C6HAJ9-F1
#
_entry.id   AF-A0A7C6HAJ9-F1
#
_cell.length_a   1.000
_cell.length_b   1.000
_cell.length_c   1.000
_cell.angle_alpha   90.00
_cell.angle_beta   90.00
_cell.angle_gamma   90.00
#
_symmetry.space_group_name_H-M   'P 1'
#
loop_
_entity.id
_entity.type
_entity.pdbx_description
1 polymer ?
#
loop_
_entity_poly.entity_id
_entity_poly.type
_entity_poly.pdbx_seq_one_letter_code
_entity_poly.pdbx_strand_id
1 'polypeptide(L)'
;MVKFTKNKYRRILAVAFALILVIALIACFDVFVDQTSASYSGQQSKTAGNMVGDVPLSQSFKPEKAHLSYIEVRIATYYNTNSSAIMHFNVLNAEGEVLTHMEKPISEITDDEYVRFPVDQRLHTSETYTYTLNIEGLGWEKAPMAWISLASKNAQKSMFNPGDLTDKPHQVNAQFGYEQLNMKAFFAAIGLSLLCGLSLMTEIKLGKRAMMVAAAATLLAVPFLVFFIAEMLNDWSFFDKKIEVYLVNYLFYLLIFTFLFSIINRLCISVIISSALFYTVAVINYFKLLFRGEPVQIWDIVTVRTALNVSGEYPLRLSSVLVVTFLSMLLLSFLVVRVRFSLKKFRSRALVSLSCFVLASMLVVSLFNTDRYSIAPNSLMQSLGITNNVWNQPSNYKKNGLLLGITMNAQDLLVEVPAGYSEKAVVDAAALTEVKRARYATRDELQRTYQRFAVLDKYENTRADMPITKPNIIVIMNESFADLSDIAPFETDEPVLEFIPALKENTISGDLYVSTYGGGTANSEFEFLTAHSMAFLPTGSVPYLQYVNENTSTLPKLLKAVGYQTVAIHPYEASGWNRPEVYEDFQFDKFMSEDDFKNPDYLRSYVSDADSYAKVIETFEKKTSGEPIFIFNVTMQNHGGYGKTYDNINYDVKLSEYPGMYPETEQYLSVVKSTDDATRDLIEYFSQQEEPTIVCFFGDHLPSMKNGFYDEILGQSLSSMDAATMQKLYETDYFIWANYDIKEVENKDVSLNYLSTMVLDVAGIDMPLYNVYLKDMMEEFPIVTPMGIFDKDGVRYDCVSAISDGSEWFSDYARFVYNDLFDEAGHVTGFFEYPMRTEPSVVN
;
A
#
# COMPACT_ATOMS: atom_id res chain seq x y z
N MET A 1 15.37 -51.42 -6.20
CA MET A 1 15.30 -51.93 -4.80
C MET A 1 15.79 -50.86 -3.84
N VAL A 2 14.86 -50.13 -3.21
CA VAL A 2 15.17 -49.23 -2.09
C VAL A 2 15.60 -50.10 -0.90
N LYS A 3 16.80 -49.90 -0.36
CA LYS A 3 17.28 -50.64 0.83
C LYS A 3 17.15 -49.74 2.05
N PHE A 4 16.39 -50.18 3.05
CA PHE A 4 16.35 -49.52 4.36
C PHE A 4 17.63 -49.84 5.15
N THR A 5 18.23 -48.84 5.81
CA THR A 5 19.57 -48.91 6.42
C THR A 5 19.61 -49.66 7.75
N LYS A 6 20.77 -50.19 8.18
CA LYS A 6 20.94 -50.78 9.53
C LYS A 6 21.14 -49.74 10.67
N ASN A 7 21.11 -48.43 10.38
CA ASN A 7 21.44 -47.39 11.38
C ASN A 7 20.20 -47.01 12.22
N LYS A 8 20.07 -47.63 13.40
CA LYS A 8 18.94 -47.48 14.33
C LYS A 8 18.68 -46.02 14.72
N TYR A 9 19.73 -45.24 14.99
CA TYR A 9 19.61 -43.83 15.42
C TYR A 9 18.99 -42.92 14.36
N ARG A 10 19.39 -43.08 13.10
CA ARG A 10 18.87 -42.27 11.98
C ARG A 10 17.38 -42.54 11.73
N ARG A 11 16.93 -43.79 11.89
CA ARG A 11 15.51 -44.14 11.78
C ARG A 11 14.69 -43.56 12.93
N ILE A 12 15.23 -43.64 14.15
CA ILE A 12 14.59 -43.04 15.33
C ILE A 12 14.42 -41.53 15.11
N LEU A 13 15.47 -40.84 14.66
CA LEU A 13 15.42 -39.40 14.39
C LEU A 13 14.41 -39.04 13.29
N ALA A 14 14.37 -39.82 12.19
CA ALA A 14 13.46 -39.57 11.08
C ALA A 14 11.99 -39.79 11.46
N VAL A 15 11.70 -40.87 12.20
CA VAL A 15 10.36 -41.16 12.72
C VAL A 15 9.94 -40.08 13.73
N ALA A 16 10.82 -39.72 14.65
CA ALA A 16 10.57 -38.66 15.62
C ALA A 16 10.28 -37.32 14.92
N PHE A 17 11.09 -36.94 13.92
CA PHE A 17 10.88 -35.71 13.17
C PHE A 17 9.55 -35.68 12.41
N ALA A 18 9.19 -36.77 11.73
CA ALA A 18 7.91 -36.87 11.03
C ALA A 18 6.72 -36.80 12.00
N LEU A 19 6.81 -37.48 13.15
CA LEU A 19 5.81 -37.39 14.21
C LEU A 19 5.71 -35.97 14.76
N ILE A 20 6.84 -35.30 15.03
CA ILE A 20 6.85 -33.90 15.51
C ILE A 20 6.17 -32.99 14.50
N LEU A 21 6.48 -33.11 13.21
CA LEU A 21 5.81 -32.29 12.18
C LEU A 21 4.32 -32.57 12.12
N VAL A 22 3.89 -33.83 12.12
CA VAL A 22 2.46 -34.19 12.10
C VAL A 22 1.76 -33.69 13.38
N ILE A 23 2.38 -33.82 14.55
CA ILE A 23 1.86 -33.30 15.81
C ILE A 23 1.76 -31.77 15.77
N ALA A 24 2.77 -31.08 15.24
CA ALA A 24 2.75 -29.63 15.09
C ALA A 24 1.64 -29.17 14.14
N LEU A 25 1.41 -29.88 13.03
CA LEU A 25 0.30 -29.60 12.11
C LEU A 25 -1.06 -29.83 12.77
N ILE A 26 -1.21 -30.86 13.61
CA ILE A 26 -2.42 -31.11 14.38
C ILE A 26 -2.60 -30.04 15.47
N ALA A 27 -1.51 -29.58 16.10
CA ALA A 27 -1.55 -28.53 17.12
C ALA A 27 -1.86 -27.16 16.52
N CYS A 28 -1.43 -26.89 15.29
CA CYS A 28 -1.74 -25.68 14.52
C CYS A 28 -2.89 -25.92 13.53
N PHE A 29 -3.89 -26.72 13.89
CA PHE A 29 -4.98 -27.13 13.01
C PHE A 29 -5.73 -25.93 12.39
N ASP A 30 -5.86 -24.85 13.15
CA ASP A 30 -6.57 -23.63 12.75
C ASP A 30 -5.92 -22.92 11.55
N VAL A 31 -4.62 -23.16 11.28
CA VAL A 31 -3.92 -22.68 10.08
C VAL A 31 -4.56 -23.20 8.79
N PHE A 32 -5.26 -24.33 8.87
CA PHE A 32 -5.95 -24.95 7.74
C PHE A 32 -7.44 -24.65 7.71
N VAL A 33 -7.97 -23.85 8.64
CA VAL A 33 -9.38 -23.46 8.65
C VAL A 33 -9.51 -22.18 7.84
N ASP A 34 -10.07 -22.31 6.63
CA ASP A 34 -10.44 -21.17 5.81
C ASP A 34 -11.76 -20.60 6.35
N GLN A 35 -11.82 -19.30 6.59
CA GLN A 35 -13.06 -18.62 6.96
C GLN A 35 -13.75 -18.06 5.72
N THR A 36 -15.04 -18.32 5.60
CA THR A 36 -15.90 -17.79 4.52
C THR A 36 -17.25 -17.41 5.10
N SER A 37 -17.89 -16.38 4.57
CA SER A 37 -19.22 -15.98 5.02
C SER A 37 -20.21 -15.94 3.87
N ALA A 38 -21.49 -16.16 4.17
CA ALA A 38 -22.60 -15.95 3.25
C ALA A 38 -23.58 -14.96 3.87
N SER A 39 -23.86 -13.86 3.17
CA SER A 39 -24.79 -12.84 3.62
C SER A 39 -26.14 -12.98 2.92
N TYR A 40 -27.22 -12.87 3.68
CA TYR A 40 -28.60 -12.95 3.20
C TYR A 40 -29.37 -11.69 3.57
N SER A 41 -28.91 -10.54 3.06
CA SER A 41 -29.69 -9.31 2.98
C SER A 41 -30.37 -9.21 1.61
N GLY A 42 -31.54 -8.60 1.55
CA GLY A 42 -32.31 -8.41 0.32
C GLY A 42 -32.82 -6.98 0.18
N GLN A 43 -33.46 -6.67 -0.94
CA GLN A 43 -34.03 -5.34 -1.18
C GLN A 43 -35.20 -5.05 -0.22
N GLN A 44 -35.45 -3.77 0.03
CA GLN A 44 -36.56 -3.30 0.87
C GLN A 44 -36.49 -3.85 2.31
N SER A 45 -35.33 -3.71 2.94
CA SER A 45 -35.11 -4.04 4.34
C SER A 45 -36.02 -3.18 5.24
N LYS A 46 -36.67 -3.79 6.22
CA LYS A 46 -37.47 -3.12 7.25
C LYS A 46 -37.34 -3.87 8.56
N THR A 47 -37.54 -3.18 9.67
CA THR A 47 -37.65 -3.81 10.98
C THR A 47 -39.05 -4.38 11.16
N ALA A 48 -39.12 -5.70 11.29
CA ALA A 48 -40.35 -6.43 11.56
C ALA A 48 -39.98 -7.84 11.99
N GLY A 49 -40.68 -8.40 12.97
CA GLY A 49 -40.23 -9.65 13.58
C GLY A 49 -40.40 -9.55 15.08
N ASN A 50 -41.65 -9.67 15.54
CA ASN A 50 -41.91 -9.60 16.96
C ASN A 50 -41.27 -10.83 17.62
N MET A 51 -40.30 -10.60 18.50
CA MET A 51 -39.62 -11.65 19.25
C MET A 51 -40.25 -11.87 20.63
N VAL A 52 -41.40 -11.25 20.92
CA VAL A 52 -42.14 -11.36 22.18
C VAL A 52 -43.43 -12.14 21.99
N GLY A 53 -43.58 -13.22 22.74
CA GLY A 53 -44.79 -14.03 22.81
C GLY A 53 -44.49 -15.52 22.92
N ASP A 54 -45.53 -16.36 22.92
CA ASP A 54 -45.38 -17.83 22.98
C ASP A 54 -44.78 -18.44 21.69
N VAL A 55 -44.66 -17.63 20.63
CA VAL A 55 -44.19 -18.04 19.30
C VAL A 55 -42.95 -17.22 18.95
N PRO A 56 -41.77 -17.85 18.79
CA PRO A 56 -40.56 -17.13 18.45
C PRO A 56 -40.52 -16.71 16.97
N LEU A 57 -39.78 -15.66 16.67
CA LEU A 57 -39.39 -15.36 15.29
C LEU A 57 -38.52 -16.52 14.80
N SER A 58 -38.84 -17.09 13.64
CA SER A 58 -38.09 -18.24 13.12
C SER A 58 -37.78 -18.11 11.64
N GLN A 59 -36.58 -18.53 11.26
CA GLN A 59 -36.10 -18.53 9.88
C GLN A 59 -35.45 -19.87 9.59
N SER A 60 -36.06 -20.65 8.68
CA SER A 60 -35.38 -21.83 8.19
C SER A 60 -34.26 -21.46 7.24
N PHE A 61 -33.18 -22.22 7.24
CA PHE A 61 -32.05 -22.06 6.34
C PHE A 61 -31.48 -23.41 5.91
N LYS A 62 -30.87 -23.45 4.72
CA LYS A 62 -29.95 -24.51 4.33
C LYS A 62 -28.52 -24.00 4.42
N PRO A 63 -27.63 -24.66 5.18
CA PRO A 63 -26.27 -24.21 5.32
C PRO A 63 -25.51 -24.41 4.01
N GLU A 64 -24.74 -23.41 3.58
CA GLU A 64 -23.91 -23.52 2.37
C GLU A 64 -22.75 -24.51 2.56
N LYS A 65 -22.25 -24.57 3.81
CA LYS A 65 -21.16 -25.46 4.22
C LYS A 65 -21.50 -26.15 5.53
N ALA A 66 -20.86 -27.30 5.76
CA ALA A 66 -21.23 -28.17 6.86
C ALA A 66 -20.93 -27.58 8.24
N HIS A 67 -19.87 -26.81 8.42
CA HIS A 67 -19.52 -26.26 9.74
C HIS A 67 -19.90 -24.79 9.80
N LEU A 68 -20.98 -24.52 10.52
CA LEU A 68 -21.50 -23.18 10.77
C LEU A 68 -20.91 -22.69 12.09
N SER A 69 -19.95 -21.76 12.00
CA SER A 69 -19.24 -21.18 13.14
C SER A 69 -20.12 -20.17 13.87
N TYR A 70 -20.80 -19.30 13.14
CA TYR A 70 -21.71 -18.31 13.71
C TYR A 70 -22.87 -17.98 12.79
N ILE A 71 -23.97 -17.50 13.37
CA ILE A 71 -25.04 -16.77 12.68
C ILE A 71 -25.08 -15.38 13.28
N GLU A 72 -25.02 -14.34 12.45
CA GLU A 72 -25.28 -12.98 12.88
C GLU A 72 -26.66 -12.57 12.39
N VAL A 73 -27.47 -11.99 13.27
CA VAL A 73 -28.78 -11.46 12.89
C VAL A 73 -28.78 -9.97 13.15
N ARG A 74 -29.23 -9.17 12.18
CA ARG A 74 -29.36 -7.72 12.37
C ARG A 74 -30.60 -7.42 13.21
N ILE A 75 -30.41 -6.73 14.32
CA ILE A 75 -31.44 -6.46 15.33
C ILE A 75 -31.54 -4.95 15.55
N ALA A 76 -32.76 -4.43 15.62
CA ALA A 76 -33.06 -3.04 15.96
C ALA A 76 -33.68 -2.94 17.36
N THR A 77 -33.23 -1.99 18.16
CA THR A 77 -33.71 -1.65 19.50
C THR A 77 -34.10 -0.18 19.58
N TYR A 78 -35.39 0.11 19.71
CA TYR A 78 -35.91 1.49 19.68
C TYR A 78 -35.74 2.30 20.97
N TYR A 79 -35.04 1.76 21.98
CA TYR A 79 -34.91 2.37 23.30
C TYR A 79 -33.59 1.98 23.96
N ASN A 80 -33.07 2.84 24.83
CA ASN A 80 -31.88 2.58 25.64
C ASN A 80 -32.23 1.55 26.74
N THR A 81 -32.01 0.26 26.48
CA THR A 81 -32.49 -0.84 27.33
C THR A 81 -31.47 -1.25 28.38
N ASN A 82 -31.39 -0.49 29.49
CA ASN A 82 -30.88 -0.99 30.78
C ASN A 82 -31.87 -2.03 31.38
N SER A 83 -32.12 -3.12 30.66
CA SER A 83 -33.10 -4.16 30.99
C SER A 83 -32.41 -5.46 31.36
N SER A 84 -32.92 -6.16 32.38
CA SER A 84 -32.49 -7.51 32.74
C SER A 84 -33.12 -8.61 31.86
N ALA A 85 -33.79 -8.23 30.78
CA ALA A 85 -34.41 -9.16 29.84
C ALA A 85 -33.35 -9.91 29.03
N ILE A 86 -33.71 -11.12 28.58
CA ILE A 86 -32.81 -12.04 27.90
C ILE A 86 -33.40 -12.40 26.54
N MET A 87 -32.56 -12.35 25.51
CA MET A 87 -32.85 -12.92 24.21
C MET A 87 -32.32 -14.35 24.15
N HIS A 88 -33.21 -15.28 23.83
CA HIS A 88 -32.88 -16.66 23.55
C HIS A 88 -32.76 -16.87 22.04
N PHE A 89 -31.59 -17.30 21.61
CA PHE A 89 -31.32 -17.72 20.24
C PHE A 89 -31.16 -19.24 20.20
N ASN A 90 -31.95 -19.91 19.37
CA ASN A 90 -31.83 -21.35 19.15
C ASN A 90 -31.52 -21.67 17.70
N VAL A 91 -30.80 -22.76 17.45
CA VAL A 91 -30.73 -23.45 16.15
C VAL A 91 -31.34 -24.82 16.32
N LEU A 92 -32.29 -25.19 15.46
CA LEU A 92 -33.05 -26.43 15.50
C LEU A 92 -32.87 -27.26 14.21
N ASN A 93 -32.93 -28.58 14.34
CA ASN A 93 -33.01 -29.50 13.20
C ASN A 93 -34.43 -29.58 12.60
N ALA A 94 -34.61 -30.41 11.57
CA ALA A 94 -35.90 -30.57 10.88
C ALA A 94 -36.99 -31.18 11.77
N GLU A 95 -36.60 -31.95 12.78
CA GLU A 95 -37.48 -32.57 13.79
C GLU A 95 -37.86 -31.61 14.93
N GLY A 96 -37.27 -30.42 14.97
CA GLY A 96 -37.50 -29.41 16.01
C GLY A 96 -36.69 -29.63 17.29
N GLU A 97 -35.64 -30.45 17.25
CA GLU A 97 -34.68 -30.60 18.35
C GLU A 97 -33.70 -29.41 18.35
N VAL A 98 -33.44 -28.83 19.53
CA VAL A 98 -32.51 -27.71 19.70
C VAL A 98 -31.07 -28.23 19.66
N LEU A 99 -30.31 -27.77 18.68
CA LEU A 99 -28.88 -28.07 18.49
C LEU A 99 -27.99 -27.08 19.24
N THR A 100 -28.33 -25.80 19.19
CA THR A 100 -27.64 -24.72 19.91
C THR A 100 -28.66 -23.86 20.62
N HIS A 101 -28.35 -23.46 21.86
CA HIS A 101 -29.09 -22.49 22.64
C HIS A 101 -28.11 -21.44 23.16
N MET A 102 -28.41 -20.17 22.94
CA MET A 102 -27.64 -19.03 23.42
C MET A 102 -28.57 -18.03 24.10
N GLU A 103 -28.07 -17.42 25.17
CA GLU A 103 -28.74 -16.32 25.87
C GLU A 103 -27.88 -15.07 25.71
N LYS A 104 -28.49 -13.97 25.29
CA LYS A 104 -27.82 -12.66 25.25
C LYS A 104 -28.65 -11.64 26.02
N PRO A 105 -28.09 -10.96 27.04
CA PRO A 105 -28.76 -9.87 27.71
C PRO A 105 -29.14 -8.77 26.71
N ILE A 106 -30.34 -8.22 26.82
CA ILE A 106 -30.78 -7.13 25.92
C ILE A 106 -29.90 -5.88 26.10
N SER A 107 -29.27 -5.70 27.27
CA SER A 107 -28.30 -4.64 27.51
C SER A 107 -27.00 -4.75 26.69
N GLU A 108 -26.71 -5.91 26.10
CA GLU A 108 -25.54 -6.15 25.24
C GLU A 108 -25.89 -6.12 23.73
N ILE A 109 -27.13 -5.73 23.41
CA ILE A 109 -27.60 -5.58 22.04
C ILE A 109 -27.67 -4.08 21.75
N THR A 110 -26.79 -3.62 20.87
CA THR A 110 -26.81 -2.27 20.33
C THR A 110 -27.89 -2.15 19.27
N ASP A 111 -28.47 -0.97 19.12
CA ASP A 111 -29.44 -0.70 18.05
C ASP A 111 -28.77 -0.86 16.68
N ASP A 112 -29.56 -1.36 15.74
CA ASP A 112 -29.22 -1.58 14.34
C ASP A 112 -27.95 -2.40 14.02
N GLU A 113 -27.44 -3.17 14.98
CA GLU A 113 -26.25 -3.99 14.81
C GLU A 113 -26.55 -5.45 14.43
N TYR A 114 -25.57 -6.08 13.76
CA TYR A 114 -25.52 -7.53 13.63
C TYR A 114 -25.10 -8.16 14.95
N VAL A 115 -26.03 -8.83 15.61
CA VAL A 115 -25.75 -9.60 16.81
C VAL A 115 -25.21 -10.95 16.40
N ARG A 116 -23.91 -11.17 16.63
CA ARG A 116 -23.27 -12.47 16.43
C ARG A 116 -23.70 -13.47 17.49
N PHE A 117 -24.27 -14.59 17.04
CA PHE A 117 -24.50 -15.78 17.83
C PHE A 117 -23.49 -16.86 17.43
N PRO A 118 -22.51 -17.18 18.29
CA PRO A 118 -21.67 -18.35 18.10
C PRO A 118 -22.56 -19.60 18.05
N VAL A 119 -22.48 -20.33 16.95
CA VAL A 119 -23.26 -21.56 16.76
C VAL A 119 -22.38 -22.78 16.97
N ASP A 120 -21.22 -22.78 16.32
CA ASP A 120 -20.24 -23.88 16.29
C ASP A 120 -20.89 -25.27 16.10
N GLN A 121 -21.70 -25.41 15.05
CA GLN A 121 -22.40 -26.67 14.74
C GLN A 121 -21.97 -27.25 13.39
N ARG A 122 -21.93 -28.59 13.33
CA ARG A 122 -21.81 -29.34 12.08
C ARG A 122 -23.18 -29.78 11.58
N LEU A 123 -23.63 -29.18 10.49
CA LEU A 123 -24.92 -29.33 9.86
C LEU A 123 -24.78 -30.02 8.49
N HIS A 124 -25.81 -30.75 8.06
CA HIS A 124 -25.88 -31.37 6.74
C HIS A 124 -26.43 -30.39 5.70
N THR A 125 -25.66 -30.07 4.66
CA THR A 125 -26.05 -29.09 3.63
C THR A 125 -27.28 -29.49 2.79
N SER A 126 -27.70 -30.75 2.84
CA SER A 126 -28.95 -31.23 2.22
C SER A 126 -30.20 -30.93 3.05
N GLU A 127 -30.04 -30.81 4.36
CA GLU A 127 -31.11 -30.64 5.34
C GLU A 127 -31.45 -29.17 5.55
N THR A 128 -32.65 -28.93 6.08
CA THR A 128 -33.11 -27.60 6.45
C THR A 128 -33.11 -27.50 7.97
N TYR A 129 -32.46 -26.46 8.47
CA TYR A 129 -32.42 -26.10 9.89
C TYR A 129 -33.25 -24.85 10.09
N THR A 130 -33.59 -24.54 11.33
CA THR A 130 -34.30 -23.30 11.67
C THR A 130 -33.62 -22.64 12.83
N TYR A 131 -33.30 -21.35 12.72
CA TYR A 131 -32.96 -20.59 13.91
C TYR A 131 -34.15 -19.80 14.42
N THR A 132 -34.23 -19.62 15.74
CA THR A 132 -35.32 -18.90 16.41
C THR A 132 -34.77 -17.83 17.33
N LEU A 133 -35.46 -16.69 17.39
CA LEU A 133 -35.19 -15.61 18.32
C LEU A 133 -36.44 -15.39 19.19
N ASN A 134 -36.26 -15.41 20.51
CA ASN A 134 -37.30 -15.15 21.50
C ASN A 134 -36.79 -14.25 22.61
N ILE A 135 -37.64 -13.40 23.17
CA ILE A 135 -37.28 -12.49 24.26
C ILE A 135 -38.19 -12.73 25.46
N GLU A 136 -37.59 -13.00 26.61
CA GLU A 136 -38.29 -13.13 27.88
C GLU A 136 -38.13 -11.86 28.73
N GLY A 137 -39.21 -11.43 29.38
CA GLY A 137 -39.17 -10.32 30.34
C GLY A 137 -39.38 -8.91 29.77
N LEU A 138 -39.69 -8.77 28.48
CA LEU A 138 -40.06 -7.49 27.84
C LEU A 138 -41.46 -7.56 27.21
N GLY A 139 -42.20 -6.45 27.30
CA GLY A 139 -43.45 -6.28 26.55
C GLY A 139 -43.20 -5.89 25.10
N TRP A 140 -44.18 -6.13 24.23
CA TRP A 140 -44.09 -5.89 22.78
C TRP A 140 -43.65 -4.47 22.40
N GLU A 141 -44.03 -3.45 23.19
CA GLU A 141 -43.67 -2.05 22.93
C GLU A 141 -42.19 -1.72 23.14
N LYS A 142 -41.43 -2.59 23.82
CA LYS A 142 -40.06 -2.33 24.25
C LYS A 142 -39.07 -3.39 23.78
N ALA A 143 -39.52 -4.32 22.94
CA ALA A 143 -38.70 -5.44 22.54
C ALA A 143 -37.94 -5.16 21.24
N PRO A 144 -36.67 -5.61 21.16
CA PRO A 144 -35.93 -5.64 19.92
C PRO A 144 -36.71 -6.32 18.78
N MET A 145 -36.53 -5.80 17.57
CA MET A 145 -37.08 -6.35 16.33
C MET A 145 -35.95 -6.81 15.41
N ALA A 146 -36.17 -7.88 14.65
CA ALA A 146 -35.21 -8.28 13.63
C ALA A 146 -35.40 -7.41 12.38
N TRP A 147 -34.32 -7.20 11.65
CA TRP A 147 -34.42 -6.72 10.28
C TRP A 147 -34.79 -7.85 9.33
N ILE A 148 -35.75 -7.56 8.46
CA ILE A 148 -36.21 -8.47 7.43
C ILE A 148 -36.22 -7.78 6.08
N SER A 149 -35.92 -8.51 5.01
CA SER A 149 -35.97 -8.01 3.64
C SER A 149 -36.90 -8.83 2.77
N LEU A 150 -37.24 -8.34 1.57
CA LEU A 150 -37.80 -9.23 0.55
C LEU A 150 -36.79 -10.34 0.22
N ALA A 151 -37.31 -11.54 -0.02
CA ALA A 151 -36.50 -12.69 -0.40
C ALA A 151 -35.74 -12.44 -1.73
N SER A 152 -34.40 -12.43 -1.69
CA SER A 152 -33.53 -12.45 -2.86
C SER A 152 -33.65 -13.75 -3.70
N LYS A 153 -33.01 -13.81 -4.87
CA LYS A 153 -33.00 -15.03 -5.73
C LYS A 153 -32.46 -16.27 -5.01
N ASN A 154 -31.55 -16.08 -4.06
CA ASN A 154 -30.92 -17.13 -3.24
C ASN A 154 -31.53 -17.21 -1.83
N ALA A 155 -32.69 -16.56 -1.60
CA ALA A 155 -33.28 -16.44 -0.29
C ALA A 155 -33.71 -17.76 0.35
N GLN A 156 -33.68 -17.73 1.68
CA GLN A 156 -34.23 -18.77 2.53
C GLN A 156 -35.75 -18.54 2.69
N LYS A 157 -36.57 -19.28 1.95
CA LYS A 157 -37.98 -18.94 1.65
C LYS A 157 -39.02 -19.26 2.75
N SER A 158 -38.62 -19.43 4.02
CA SER A 158 -39.53 -19.89 5.09
C SER A 158 -39.30 -19.17 6.42
N MET A 159 -39.42 -17.84 6.41
CA MET A 159 -39.61 -17.09 7.64
C MET A 159 -41.02 -17.31 8.19
N PHE A 160 -41.13 -17.53 9.50
CA PHE A 160 -42.39 -17.45 10.24
C PHE A 160 -42.29 -16.34 11.29
N ASN A 161 -43.16 -15.33 11.16
CA ASN A 161 -43.21 -14.16 12.03
C ASN A 161 -44.63 -14.01 12.61
N PRO A 162 -44.82 -13.96 13.94
CA PRO A 162 -46.10 -13.65 14.55
C PRO A 162 -46.39 -12.14 14.43
N GLY A 163 -47.23 -11.72 13.47
CA GLY A 163 -47.63 -10.30 13.35
C GLY A 163 -47.99 -9.74 11.98
N ASP A 164 -48.30 -10.59 10.99
CA ASP A 164 -48.87 -10.25 9.67
C ASP A 164 -47.97 -9.47 8.69
N LEU A 165 -47.49 -10.18 7.66
CA LEU A 165 -46.91 -9.60 6.45
C LEU A 165 -47.55 -10.26 5.23
N THR A 166 -48.30 -9.45 4.48
CA THR A 166 -49.08 -9.81 3.29
C THR A 166 -48.25 -10.20 2.06
N ASP A 167 -48.79 -11.13 1.26
CA ASP A 167 -48.56 -11.52 -0.15
C ASP A 167 -47.15 -11.80 -0.72
N LYS A 168 -46.03 -11.50 -0.03
CA LYS A 168 -44.66 -11.74 -0.55
C LYS A 168 -43.72 -12.42 0.46
N PRO A 169 -42.82 -13.32 0.01
CA PRO A 169 -41.84 -13.99 0.88
C PRO A 169 -40.78 -12.99 1.38
N HIS A 170 -40.57 -12.95 2.69
CA HIS A 170 -39.53 -12.17 3.37
C HIS A 170 -38.47 -13.12 3.94
N GLN A 171 -37.26 -12.60 4.23
CA GLN A 171 -36.19 -13.30 4.95
C GLN A 171 -35.59 -12.42 6.04
N VAL A 172 -35.05 -13.02 7.10
CA VAL A 172 -34.34 -12.29 8.16
C VAL A 172 -32.96 -11.94 7.63
N ASN A 173 -32.52 -10.70 7.85
CA ASN A 173 -31.18 -10.27 7.49
C ASN A 173 -30.18 -10.94 8.43
N ALA A 174 -29.48 -11.94 7.89
CA ALA A 174 -28.52 -12.71 8.63
C ALA A 174 -27.28 -13.04 7.81
N GLN A 175 -26.13 -13.11 8.49
CA GLN A 175 -24.87 -13.59 7.95
C GLN A 175 -24.51 -14.93 8.57
N PHE A 176 -24.05 -15.87 7.75
CA PHE A 176 -23.66 -17.19 8.18
C PHE A 176 -22.15 -17.32 8.00
N GLY A 177 -21.44 -17.42 9.12
CA GLY A 177 -20.00 -17.66 9.14
C GLY A 177 -19.72 -19.14 9.05
N TYR A 178 -19.00 -19.55 8.01
CA TYR A 178 -18.58 -20.92 7.82
C TYR A 178 -17.09 -21.05 7.98
N GLU A 179 -16.69 -21.95 8.86
CA GLU A 179 -15.34 -22.45 8.92
C GLU A 179 -15.25 -23.66 8.02
N GLN A 180 -14.29 -23.65 7.12
CA GLN A 180 -14.03 -24.81 6.30
C GLN A 180 -12.60 -25.22 6.49
N LEU A 181 -12.41 -26.41 7.08
CA LEU A 181 -11.12 -27.03 7.00
C LEU A 181 -10.76 -27.24 5.53
N ASN A 182 -9.66 -26.64 5.11
CA ASN A 182 -8.99 -26.91 3.85
C ASN A 182 -8.38 -28.31 3.91
N MET A 183 -9.24 -29.33 3.81
CA MET A 183 -8.86 -30.75 3.91
C MET A 183 -7.75 -31.08 2.91
N LYS A 184 -7.77 -30.42 1.73
CA LYS A 184 -6.75 -30.61 0.69
C LYS A 184 -5.38 -30.16 1.20
N ALA A 185 -5.27 -28.93 1.71
CA ALA A 185 -4.02 -28.41 2.25
C ALA A 185 -3.58 -29.17 3.50
N PHE A 186 -4.51 -29.50 4.41
CA PHE A 186 -4.22 -30.25 5.63
C PHE A 186 -3.65 -31.65 5.34
N PHE A 187 -4.32 -32.44 4.49
CA PHE A 187 -3.82 -33.76 4.13
C PHE A 187 -2.58 -33.70 3.24
N ALA A 188 -2.44 -32.67 2.38
CA ALA A 188 -1.21 -32.44 1.66
C ALA A 188 -0.04 -32.19 2.62
N ALA A 189 -0.23 -31.35 3.65
CA ALA A 189 0.78 -31.08 4.66
C ALA A 189 1.16 -32.36 5.43
N ILE A 190 0.20 -33.15 5.91
CA ILE A 190 0.47 -34.45 6.55
C ILE A 190 1.25 -35.38 5.61
N GLY A 191 0.79 -35.51 4.37
CA GLY A 191 1.44 -36.35 3.36
C GLY A 191 2.88 -35.92 3.12
N LEU A 192 3.14 -34.62 2.96
CA LEU A 192 4.47 -34.06 2.80
C LEU A 192 5.35 -34.28 4.04
N SER A 193 4.82 -34.13 5.26
CA SER A 193 5.54 -34.41 6.51
C SER A 193 5.96 -35.89 6.61
N LEU A 194 5.06 -36.81 6.25
CA LEU A 194 5.35 -38.24 6.22
C LEU A 194 6.38 -38.58 5.13
N LEU A 195 6.26 -37.97 3.94
CA LEU A 195 7.24 -38.13 2.85
C LEU A 195 8.62 -37.58 3.26
N CYS A 196 8.68 -36.46 3.98
CA CYS A 196 9.91 -35.95 4.57
C CYS A 196 10.55 -37.00 5.50
N GLY A 197 9.78 -37.58 6.42
CA GLY A 197 10.23 -38.68 7.28
C GLY A 197 10.73 -39.90 6.50
N LEU A 198 9.96 -40.35 5.52
CA LEU A 198 10.29 -41.49 4.66
C LEU A 198 11.57 -41.24 3.86
N SER A 199 11.74 -40.03 3.34
CA SER A 199 12.95 -39.64 2.63
C SER A 199 14.18 -39.76 3.53
N LEU A 200 14.10 -39.35 4.80
CA LEU A 200 15.18 -39.44 5.78
C LEU A 200 15.55 -40.89 6.15
N MET A 201 14.57 -41.79 6.15
CA MET A 201 14.74 -43.23 6.45
C MET A 201 15.34 -44.05 5.31
N THR A 202 15.10 -43.65 4.06
CA THR A 202 15.55 -44.39 2.88
C THR A 202 16.99 -44.03 2.54
N GLU A 203 17.85 -45.01 2.21
CA GLU A 203 19.13 -44.75 1.54
C GLU A 203 19.08 -45.27 0.12
N ILE A 204 19.33 -44.39 -0.84
CA ILE A 204 19.41 -44.74 -2.25
C ILE A 204 20.89 -44.75 -2.62
N LYS A 205 21.45 -45.95 -2.76
CA LYS A 205 22.80 -46.14 -3.30
C LYS A 205 22.71 -46.22 -4.82
N LEU A 206 22.98 -45.10 -5.49
CA LEU A 206 23.02 -45.05 -6.95
C LEU A 206 24.40 -45.49 -7.45
N GLY A 207 24.43 -46.40 -8.43
CA GLY A 207 25.64 -46.66 -9.20
C GLY A 207 26.05 -45.43 -10.02
N LYS A 208 27.29 -45.37 -10.53
CA LYS A 208 27.82 -44.18 -11.22
C LYS A 208 26.93 -43.66 -12.36
N ARG A 209 26.40 -44.56 -13.21
CA ARG A 209 25.48 -44.19 -14.31
C ARG A 209 24.15 -43.63 -13.79
N ALA A 210 23.54 -44.31 -12.81
CA ALA A 210 22.29 -43.86 -12.20
C ALA A 210 22.45 -42.52 -11.44
N MET A 211 23.60 -42.28 -10.83
CA MET A 211 23.92 -40.99 -10.18
C MET A 211 24.02 -39.86 -11.20
N MET A 212 24.59 -40.11 -12.39
CA MET A 212 24.66 -39.13 -13.46
C MET A 212 23.29 -38.80 -14.02
N VAL A 213 22.43 -39.81 -14.23
CA VAL A 213 21.04 -39.60 -14.65
C VAL A 213 20.25 -38.84 -13.58
N ALA A 214 20.40 -39.21 -12.31
CA ALA A 214 19.76 -38.50 -11.20
C ALA A 214 20.25 -37.05 -11.09
N ALA A 215 21.54 -36.79 -11.32
CA ALA A 215 22.11 -35.45 -11.34
C ALA A 215 21.52 -34.60 -12.48
N ALA A 216 21.44 -35.14 -13.69
CA ALA A 216 20.81 -34.45 -14.82
C ALA A 216 19.32 -34.20 -14.57
N ALA A 217 18.58 -35.20 -14.07
CA ALA A 217 17.17 -35.06 -13.72
C ALA A 217 16.96 -34.02 -12.61
N THR A 218 17.84 -33.98 -11.60
CA THR A 218 17.79 -32.97 -10.53
C THR A 218 18.01 -31.57 -11.09
N LEU A 219 19.03 -31.40 -11.94
CA LEU A 219 19.36 -30.09 -12.51
C LEU A 219 18.28 -29.58 -13.47
N LEU A 220 17.53 -30.46 -14.13
CA LEU A 220 16.42 -30.08 -15.02
C LEU A 220 15.08 -29.94 -14.28
N ALA A 221 14.73 -30.86 -13.38
CA ALA A 221 13.41 -30.87 -12.76
C ALA A 221 13.29 -29.90 -11.58
N VAL A 222 14.33 -29.75 -10.76
CA VAL A 222 14.24 -28.92 -9.55
C VAL A 222 14.03 -27.44 -9.84
N PRO A 223 14.70 -26.82 -10.84
CA PRO A 223 14.40 -25.42 -11.18
C PRO A 223 12.92 -25.20 -11.54
N PHE A 224 12.31 -26.12 -12.29
CA PHE A 224 10.87 -26.06 -12.60
C PHE A 224 9.99 -26.21 -11.36
N LEU A 225 10.31 -27.16 -10.47
CA LEU A 225 9.55 -27.34 -9.22
C LEU A 225 9.66 -26.13 -8.30
N VAL A 226 10.83 -25.49 -8.22
CA VAL A 226 11.03 -24.29 -7.41
C VAL A 226 10.24 -23.12 -7.98
N PHE A 227 10.31 -22.93 -9.31
CA PHE A 227 9.47 -21.96 -10.02
C PHE A 227 7.98 -22.20 -9.72
N PHE A 228 7.49 -23.44 -9.89
CA PHE A 228 6.10 -23.79 -9.60
C PHE A 228 5.70 -23.50 -8.16
N ILE A 229 6.54 -23.86 -7.17
CA ILE A 229 6.25 -23.58 -5.75
C ILE A 229 6.22 -22.08 -5.46
N ALA A 230 7.18 -21.32 -6.02
CA ALA A 230 7.26 -19.87 -5.84
C ALA A 230 6.03 -19.16 -6.43
N GLU A 231 5.58 -19.58 -7.61
CA GLU A 231 4.36 -19.06 -8.22
C GLU A 231 3.12 -19.45 -7.43
N MET A 232 2.95 -20.72 -7.03
CA MET A 232 1.79 -21.15 -6.22
C MET A 232 1.65 -20.40 -4.89
N LEU A 233 2.76 -19.95 -4.30
CA LEU A 233 2.74 -19.14 -3.09
C LEU A 233 2.20 -17.72 -3.36
N ASN A 234 2.53 -17.14 -4.50
CA ASN A 234 2.24 -15.74 -4.83
C ASN A 234 1.04 -15.57 -5.75
N ASP A 235 0.58 -16.64 -6.39
CA ASP A 235 -0.37 -16.58 -7.49
C ASP A 235 -1.06 -17.93 -7.74
N TRP A 236 -2.37 -17.97 -7.46
CA TRP A 236 -3.21 -19.12 -7.80
C TRP A 236 -3.62 -19.14 -9.28
N SER A 237 -3.41 -18.05 -10.02
CA SER A 237 -3.61 -17.94 -11.47
C SER A 237 -2.43 -18.45 -12.28
N PHE A 238 -1.51 -19.22 -11.66
CA PHE A 238 -0.41 -19.86 -12.38
C PHE A 238 -0.89 -20.49 -13.67
N PHE A 239 -2.04 -21.17 -13.69
CA PHE A 239 -2.59 -21.89 -14.84
C PHE A 239 -3.16 -21.02 -15.97
N ASP A 240 -3.23 -19.70 -15.80
CA ASP A 240 -3.81 -18.76 -16.78
C ASP A 240 -2.74 -18.16 -17.71
N LYS A 241 -1.47 -18.55 -17.56
CA LYS A 241 -0.35 -18.02 -18.36
C LYS A 241 -0.16 -18.79 -19.66
N LYS A 242 0.39 -18.09 -20.67
CA LYS A 242 0.82 -18.73 -21.94
C LYS A 242 1.99 -19.68 -21.71
N ILE A 243 2.07 -20.74 -22.52
CA ILE A 243 3.10 -21.78 -22.35
C ILE A 243 4.52 -21.20 -22.49
N GLU A 244 4.68 -20.22 -23.38
CA GLU A 244 5.93 -19.51 -23.65
C GLU A 244 6.47 -18.80 -22.41
N VAL A 245 5.60 -18.18 -21.60
CA VAL A 245 5.98 -17.49 -20.37
C VAL A 245 6.59 -18.46 -19.35
N TYR A 246 6.03 -19.68 -19.22
CA TYR A 246 6.64 -20.70 -18.35
C TYR A 246 7.98 -21.18 -18.90
N LEU A 247 8.12 -21.33 -20.22
CA LEU A 247 9.37 -21.77 -20.83
C LEU A 247 10.50 -20.76 -20.59
N VAL A 248 10.20 -19.46 -20.70
CA VAL A 248 11.19 -18.39 -20.42
C VAL A 248 11.55 -18.36 -18.93
N ASN A 249 10.57 -18.41 -18.03
CA ASN A 249 10.84 -18.54 -16.59
C ASN A 249 11.72 -19.76 -16.30
N TYR A 250 11.30 -20.94 -16.75
CA TYR A 250 12.03 -22.19 -16.52
C TYR A 250 13.46 -22.13 -17.05
N LEU A 251 13.66 -21.60 -18.26
CA LEU A 251 14.99 -21.38 -18.82
C LEU A 251 15.83 -20.49 -17.90
N PHE A 252 15.26 -19.40 -17.38
CA PHE A 252 15.98 -18.49 -16.51
C PHE A 252 16.39 -19.14 -15.18
N TYR A 253 15.46 -19.83 -14.52
CA TYR A 253 15.75 -20.63 -13.33
C TYR A 253 16.83 -21.69 -13.63
N LEU A 254 16.73 -22.40 -14.77
CA LEU A 254 17.71 -23.41 -15.18
C LEU A 254 19.12 -22.82 -15.37
N LEU A 255 19.23 -21.64 -15.99
CA LEU A 255 20.49 -20.94 -16.18
C LEU A 255 21.13 -20.57 -14.83
N ILE A 256 20.35 -20.02 -13.90
CA ILE A 256 20.84 -19.62 -12.57
C ILE A 256 21.27 -20.85 -11.75
N PHE A 257 20.47 -21.90 -11.70
CA PHE A 257 20.81 -23.14 -10.99
C PHE A 257 22.07 -23.80 -11.58
N THR A 258 22.20 -23.80 -12.91
CA THR A 258 23.37 -24.37 -13.60
C THR A 258 24.62 -23.54 -13.36
N PHE A 259 24.50 -22.20 -13.36
CA PHE A 259 25.58 -21.27 -13.04
C PHE A 259 26.08 -21.43 -11.59
N LEU A 260 25.17 -21.47 -10.62
CA LEU A 260 25.53 -21.70 -9.22
C LEU A 260 26.13 -23.11 -9.01
N PHE A 261 25.64 -24.11 -9.75
CA PHE A 261 26.25 -25.44 -9.76
C PHE A 261 27.66 -25.45 -10.33
N SER A 262 27.95 -24.76 -11.43
CA SER A 262 29.30 -24.75 -12.02
C SER A 262 30.32 -24.03 -11.13
N ILE A 263 29.89 -23.01 -10.36
CA ILE A 263 30.71 -22.31 -9.37
C ILE A 263 30.97 -23.19 -8.14
N ILE A 264 29.93 -23.62 -7.43
CA ILE A 264 30.05 -24.37 -6.15
C ILE A 264 30.54 -25.80 -6.38
N ASN A 265 30.24 -26.39 -7.54
CA ASN A 265 30.64 -27.73 -7.97
C ASN A 265 30.17 -28.87 -7.06
N ARG A 266 29.08 -28.64 -6.31
CA ARG A 266 28.41 -29.65 -5.48
C ARG A 266 26.92 -29.55 -5.70
N LEU A 267 26.37 -30.38 -6.58
CA LEU A 267 25.01 -30.25 -7.09
C LEU A 267 23.98 -30.07 -5.97
N CYS A 268 23.99 -30.95 -4.97
CA CYS A 268 23.06 -30.88 -3.85
C CYS A 268 23.10 -29.54 -3.10
N ILE A 269 24.29 -29.01 -2.81
CA ILE A 269 24.43 -27.73 -2.09
C ILE A 269 23.97 -26.57 -2.98
N SER A 270 24.39 -26.56 -4.24
CA SER A 270 24.01 -25.52 -5.21
C SER A 270 22.50 -25.44 -5.37
N VAL A 271 21.83 -26.58 -5.56
CA VAL A 271 20.39 -26.65 -5.75
C VAL A 271 19.64 -26.23 -4.48
N ILE A 272 20.09 -26.65 -3.29
CA ILE A 272 19.45 -26.25 -2.01
C ILE A 272 19.58 -24.75 -1.78
N ILE A 273 20.78 -24.18 -1.98
CA ILE A 273 21.00 -22.73 -1.83
C ILE A 273 20.15 -21.95 -2.83
N SER A 274 20.12 -22.38 -4.10
CA SER A 274 19.30 -21.73 -5.13
C SER A 274 17.81 -21.81 -4.79
N SER A 275 17.33 -22.98 -4.34
CA SER A 275 15.92 -23.18 -3.95
C SER A 275 15.55 -22.32 -2.75
N ALA A 276 16.42 -22.23 -1.74
CA ALA A 276 16.20 -21.39 -0.57
C ALA A 276 16.15 -19.91 -0.94
N LEU A 277 17.08 -19.44 -1.80
CA LEU A 277 17.09 -18.05 -2.27
C LEU A 277 15.77 -17.66 -2.94
N PHE A 278 15.31 -18.42 -3.93
CA PHE A 278 14.06 -18.11 -4.63
C PHE A 278 12.83 -18.25 -3.75
N TYR A 279 12.82 -19.24 -2.84
CA TYR A 279 11.71 -19.38 -1.90
C TYR A 279 11.64 -18.19 -0.93
N THR A 280 12.77 -17.71 -0.43
CA THR A 280 12.79 -16.52 0.44
C THR A 280 12.24 -15.29 -0.28
N VAL A 281 12.65 -15.04 -1.53
CA VAL A 281 12.11 -13.94 -2.34
C VAL A 281 10.59 -14.12 -2.55
N ALA A 282 10.13 -15.33 -2.81
CA ALA A 282 8.71 -15.64 -2.95
C ALA A 282 7.91 -15.38 -1.66
N VAL A 283 8.47 -15.71 -0.48
CA VAL A 283 7.83 -15.44 0.82
C VAL A 283 7.79 -13.94 1.11
N ILE A 284 8.86 -13.21 0.81
CA ILE A 284 8.90 -11.75 0.94
C ILE A 284 7.83 -11.12 0.06
N ASN A 285 7.73 -11.52 -1.21
CA ASN A 285 6.71 -11.02 -2.12
C ASN A 285 5.28 -11.32 -1.64
N TYR A 286 5.04 -12.52 -1.09
CA TYR A 286 3.74 -12.91 -0.54
C TYR A 286 3.30 -11.97 0.58
N PHE A 287 4.19 -11.71 1.55
CA PHE A 287 3.88 -10.80 2.64
C PHE A 287 3.80 -9.34 2.18
N LYS A 288 4.65 -8.92 1.23
CA LYS A 288 4.59 -7.56 0.68
C LYS A 288 3.25 -7.29 -0.01
N LEU A 289 2.79 -8.19 -0.88
CA LEU A 289 1.46 -8.11 -1.48
C LEU A 289 0.36 -8.12 -0.41
N LEU A 290 0.51 -8.97 0.62
CA LEU A 290 -0.44 -9.06 1.73
C LEU A 290 -0.44 -7.81 2.63
N PHE A 291 0.55 -6.94 2.60
CA PHE A 291 0.59 -5.75 3.46
C PHE A 291 0.36 -4.47 2.66
N ARG A 292 1.02 -4.31 1.51
CA ARG A 292 1.02 -3.08 0.70
C ARG A 292 0.27 -3.19 -0.63
N GLY A 293 -0.16 -4.38 -1.03
CA GLY A 293 -0.83 -4.58 -2.33
C GLY A 293 0.11 -4.51 -3.55
N GLU A 294 1.41 -4.23 -3.35
CA GLU A 294 2.43 -4.18 -4.40
C GLU A 294 3.48 -5.30 -4.28
N PRO A 295 4.00 -5.81 -5.41
CA PRO A 295 5.02 -6.85 -5.40
C PRO A 295 6.40 -6.30 -5.04
N VAL A 296 7.33 -7.22 -4.77
CA VAL A 296 8.71 -6.89 -4.41
C VAL A 296 9.43 -6.19 -5.55
N GLN A 297 10.05 -5.06 -5.27
CA GLN A 297 10.89 -4.27 -6.17
C GLN A 297 12.37 -4.46 -5.79
N ILE A 298 13.26 -4.17 -6.72
CA ILE A 298 14.71 -4.36 -6.48
C ILE A 298 15.23 -3.41 -5.39
N TRP A 299 14.62 -2.24 -5.27
CA TRP A 299 14.92 -1.25 -4.25
C TRP A 299 14.42 -1.63 -2.85
N ASP A 300 13.57 -2.64 -2.69
CA ASP A 300 13.10 -3.07 -1.36
C ASP A 300 14.23 -3.58 -0.45
N ILE A 301 15.39 -3.94 -1.03
CA ILE A 301 16.56 -4.37 -0.26
C ILE A 301 17.05 -3.24 0.66
N VAL A 302 16.92 -1.97 0.25
CA VAL A 302 17.33 -0.82 1.07
C VAL A 302 16.27 -0.44 2.11
N THR A 303 15.01 -0.83 1.92
CA THR A 303 13.88 -0.46 2.80
C THR A 303 13.56 -1.51 3.88
N VAL A 304 14.28 -2.64 3.91
CA VAL A 304 14.00 -3.77 4.84
C VAL A 304 13.93 -3.33 6.30
N ARG A 305 14.83 -2.42 6.74
CA ARG A 305 14.84 -1.95 8.12
C ARG A 305 13.55 -1.20 8.47
N THR A 306 13.12 -0.29 7.60
CA THR A 306 11.84 0.44 7.76
C THR A 306 10.67 -0.53 7.79
N ALA A 307 10.64 -1.52 6.90
CA ALA A 307 9.57 -2.52 6.87
C ALA A 307 9.49 -3.35 8.16
N LEU A 308 10.64 -3.68 8.78
CA LEU A 308 10.66 -4.40 10.06
C LEU A 308 10.09 -3.57 11.21
N ASN A 309 10.37 -2.26 11.26
CA ASN A 309 9.89 -1.37 12.32
C ASN A 309 8.35 -1.26 12.37
N VAL A 310 7.68 -1.42 11.23
CA VAL A 310 6.20 -1.36 11.15
C VAL A 310 5.53 -2.74 11.09
N SER A 311 6.31 -3.82 11.00
CA SER A 311 5.78 -5.18 10.78
C SER A 311 4.94 -5.72 11.94
N GLY A 312 5.12 -5.22 13.17
CA GLY A 312 4.36 -5.64 14.35
C GLY A 312 2.85 -5.33 14.25
N GLU A 313 2.48 -4.37 13.42
CA GLU A 313 1.07 -4.01 13.21
C GLU A 313 0.34 -4.95 12.26
N TYR A 314 1.08 -5.74 11.47
CA TYR A 314 0.50 -6.72 10.58
C TYR A 314 0.55 -8.12 11.21
N PRO A 315 -0.59 -8.78 11.46
CA PRO A 315 -0.56 -10.12 12.04
C PRO A 315 0.08 -11.11 11.05
N LEU A 316 1.28 -11.60 11.37
CA LEU A 316 1.95 -12.68 10.63
C LEU A 316 1.22 -14.01 10.86
N ARG A 317 0.06 -14.17 10.23
CA ARG A 317 -0.70 -15.42 10.26
C ARG A 317 -0.08 -16.41 9.29
N LEU A 318 0.24 -17.60 9.79
CA LEU A 318 0.61 -18.72 8.92
C LEU A 318 -0.62 -19.12 8.12
N SER A 319 -0.52 -19.04 6.78
CA SER A 319 -1.55 -19.55 5.89
C SER A 319 -1.29 -21.01 5.54
N SER A 320 -2.36 -21.74 5.20
CA SER A 320 -2.29 -23.12 4.75
C SER A 320 -1.37 -23.29 3.52
N VAL A 321 -1.37 -22.32 2.61
CA VAL A 321 -0.49 -22.28 1.42
C VAL A 321 0.98 -22.23 1.83
N LEU A 322 1.34 -21.29 2.70
CA LEU A 322 2.72 -21.11 3.16
C LEU A 322 3.28 -22.39 3.82
N VAL A 323 2.45 -23.09 4.59
CA VAL A 323 2.83 -24.37 5.21
C VAL A 323 3.06 -25.45 4.17
N VAL A 324 2.16 -25.61 3.20
CA VAL A 324 2.28 -26.62 2.13
C VAL A 324 3.49 -26.37 1.24
N THR A 325 3.74 -25.12 0.83
CA THR A 325 4.89 -24.76 0.00
C THR A 325 6.21 -24.94 0.76
N PHE A 326 6.25 -24.59 2.04
CA PHE A 326 7.43 -24.80 2.89
C PHE A 326 7.76 -26.28 3.05
N LEU A 327 6.77 -27.13 3.35
CA LEU A 327 6.97 -28.57 3.46
C LEU A 327 7.39 -29.19 2.11
N SER A 328 6.90 -28.66 0.98
CA SER A 328 7.32 -29.07 -0.35
C SER A 328 8.79 -28.74 -0.63
N MET A 329 9.24 -27.53 -0.27
CA MET A 329 10.65 -27.14 -0.36
C MET A 329 11.55 -27.99 0.56
N LEU A 330 11.06 -28.33 1.74
CA LEU A 330 11.76 -29.19 2.69
C LEU A 330 11.94 -30.62 2.13
N LEU A 331 10.86 -31.19 1.58
CA LEU A 331 10.90 -32.50 0.92
C LEU A 331 11.87 -32.50 -0.25
N LEU A 332 11.80 -31.49 -1.11
CA LEU A 332 12.69 -31.30 -2.25
C LEU A 332 14.16 -31.29 -1.80
N SER A 333 14.47 -30.52 -0.77
CA SER A 333 15.81 -30.46 -0.17
C SER A 333 16.29 -31.83 0.31
N PHE A 334 15.45 -32.60 1.00
CA PHE A 334 15.83 -33.94 1.46
C PHE A 334 16.08 -34.94 0.33
N LEU A 335 15.32 -34.85 -0.76
CA LEU A 335 15.54 -35.65 -1.97
C LEU A 335 16.88 -35.27 -2.64
N VAL A 336 17.14 -33.97 -2.78
CA VAL A 336 18.33 -33.42 -3.43
C VAL A 336 19.63 -33.73 -2.69
N VAL A 337 19.64 -33.74 -1.34
CA VAL A 337 20.83 -34.09 -0.52
C VAL A 337 21.43 -35.45 -0.90
N ARG A 338 20.65 -36.34 -1.52
CA ARG A 338 21.08 -37.68 -1.94
C ARG A 338 21.83 -37.70 -3.26
N VAL A 339 21.70 -36.66 -4.07
CA VAL A 339 22.29 -36.58 -5.40
C VAL A 339 23.64 -35.87 -5.31
N ARG A 340 24.66 -36.66 -4.96
CA ARG A 340 26.03 -36.18 -4.80
C ARG A 340 26.80 -36.27 -6.11
N PHE A 341 26.83 -35.16 -6.85
CA PHE A 341 27.50 -35.06 -8.14
C PHE A 341 28.38 -33.79 -8.22
N SER A 342 29.50 -33.91 -8.93
CA SER A 342 30.45 -32.83 -9.19
C SER A 342 31.13 -32.98 -10.56
N LEU A 343 31.50 -31.85 -11.15
CA LEU A 343 32.28 -31.77 -12.38
C LEU A 343 33.78 -31.80 -12.04
N LYS A 344 34.52 -32.72 -12.68
CA LYS A 344 35.95 -32.94 -12.37
C LYS A 344 36.89 -31.92 -13.01
N LYS A 345 36.54 -31.36 -14.17
CA LYS A 345 37.43 -30.50 -14.96
C LYS A 345 37.06 -29.02 -14.75
N PHE A 346 38.03 -28.22 -14.32
CA PHE A 346 37.86 -26.77 -14.13
C PHE A 346 37.47 -26.06 -15.44
N ARG A 347 38.14 -26.36 -16.56
CA ARG A 347 37.82 -25.77 -17.88
C ARG A 347 36.36 -25.96 -18.30
N SER A 348 35.81 -27.16 -18.06
CA SER A 348 34.41 -27.45 -18.36
C SER A 348 33.45 -26.63 -17.49
N ARG A 349 33.81 -26.44 -16.21
CA ARG A 349 33.02 -25.60 -15.29
C ARG A 349 33.05 -24.13 -15.72
N ALA A 350 34.23 -23.61 -16.05
CA ALA A 350 34.39 -22.23 -16.51
C ALA A 350 33.59 -21.98 -17.80
N LEU A 351 33.63 -22.91 -18.76
CA LEU A 351 32.86 -22.80 -20.00
C LEU A 351 31.35 -22.82 -19.74
N VAL A 352 30.86 -23.69 -18.85
CA VAL A 352 29.45 -23.73 -18.46
C VAL A 352 29.03 -22.45 -17.75
N SER A 353 29.83 -21.95 -16.79
CA SER A 353 29.57 -20.68 -16.11
C SER A 353 29.49 -19.52 -17.10
N LEU A 354 30.47 -19.42 -18.01
CA LEU A 354 30.49 -18.37 -19.03
C LEU A 354 29.28 -18.47 -19.97
N SER A 355 28.94 -19.68 -20.40
CA SER A 355 27.77 -19.90 -21.27
C SER A 355 26.47 -19.51 -20.57
N CYS A 356 26.29 -19.91 -19.30
CA CYS A 356 25.10 -19.53 -18.53
C CYS A 356 25.05 -18.02 -18.29
N PHE A 357 26.18 -17.40 -17.99
CA PHE A 357 26.28 -15.95 -17.82
C PHE A 357 25.90 -15.21 -19.10
N VAL A 358 26.51 -15.55 -20.24
CA VAL A 358 26.20 -14.93 -21.54
C VAL A 358 24.72 -15.10 -21.90
N LEU A 359 24.18 -16.31 -21.76
CA LEU A 359 22.77 -16.57 -22.08
C LEU A 359 21.81 -15.84 -21.12
N ALA A 360 22.13 -15.79 -19.82
CA ALA A 360 21.33 -15.04 -18.85
C ALA A 360 21.40 -13.53 -19.14
N SER A 361 22.58 -12.98 -19.46
CA SER A 361 22.71 -11.57 -19.85
C SER A 361 21.94 -11.25 -21.13
N MET A 362 21.98 -12.14 -22.14
CA MET A 362 21.16 -11.97 -23.35
C MET A 362 19.66 -11.96 -23.03
N LEU A 363 19.23 -12.82 -22.09
CA LEU A 363 17.83 -12.86 -21.65
C LEU A 363 17.45 -11.57 -20.91
N VAL A 364 18.28 -11.08 -19.99
CA VAL A 364 18.09 -9.82 -19.28
C VAL A 364 17.98 -8.66 -20.27
N VAL A 365 18.91 -8.53 -21.22
CA VAL A 365 18.87 -7.50 -22.26
C VAL A 365 17.60 -7.61 -23.09
N SER A 366 17.16 -8.82 -23.44
CA SER A 366 15.91 -9.00 -24.18
C SER A 366 14.67 -8.64 -23.37
N LEU A 367 14.70 -8.81 -22.04
CA LEU A 367 13.62 -8.38 -21.14
C LEU A 367 13.58 -6.85 -21.01
N PHE A 368 14.74 -6.19 -20.90
CA PHE A 368 14.82 -4.71 -20.81
C PHE A 368 14.35 -4.03 -22.10
N ASN A 369 14.50 -4.69 -23.25
CA ASN A 369 13.94 -4.21 -24.54
C ASN A 369 12.42 -4.43 -24.68
N THR A 370 11.74 -4.92 -23.64
CA THR A 370 10.27 -5.02 -23.62
C THR A 370 9.70 -3.64 -23.37
N ASP A 371 8.86 -3.16 -24.29
CA ASP A 371 8.17 -1.88 -24.10
C ASP A 371 7.38 -1.90 -22.78
N ARG A 372 7.66 -0.89 -21.96
CA ARG A 372 7.15 -0.71 -20.59
C ARG A 372 5.71 -0.20 -20.56
N TYR A 373 5.32 0.47 -21.64
CA TYR A 373 4.06 1.19 -21.73
C TYR A 373 3.09 0.57 -22.75
N SER A 374 3.52 -0.50 -23.44
CA SER A 374 2.75 -1.17 -24.49
C SER A 374 2.32 -0.26 -25.66
N ILE A 375 3.06 0.82 -25.89
CA ILE A 375 2.95 1.77 -27.00
C ILE A 375 3.47 1.18 -28.32
N ALA A 376 4.51 0.31 -28.31
CA ALA A 376 5.10 -0.28 -29.51
C ALA A 376 5.36 -1.80 -29.38
N PRO A 377 4.58 -2.66 -30.09
CA PRO A 377 4.62 -4.11 -29.91
C PRO A 377 5.72 -4.81 -30.75
N ASN A 378 6.98 -4.38 -30.66
CA ASN A 378 8.03 -4.83 -31.58
C ASN A 378 9.10 -5.75 -30.97
N SER A 379 8.98 -6.16 -29.69
CA SER A 379 10.03 -6.95 -29.02
C SER A 379 9.80 -8.48 -29.09
N LEU A 380 10.89 -9.25 -29.05
CA LEU A 380 10.83 -10.72 -28.98
C LEU A 380 10.01 -11.20 -27.76
N MET A 381 10.19 -10.57 -26.60
CA MET A 381 9.51 -10.97 -25.37
C MET A 381 8.00 -10.74 -25.44
N GLN A 382 7.57 -9.64 -26.06
CA GLN A 382 6.14 -9.38 -26.30
C GLN A 382 5.51 -10.41 -27.22
N SER A 383 6.22 -10.86 -28.25
CA SER A 383 5.74 -11.94 -29.12
C SER A 383 5.52 -13.26 -28.37
N LEU A 384 6.30 -13.49 -27.29
CA LEU A 384 6.16 -14.62 -26.38
C LEU A 384 5.10 -14.38 -25.28
N GLY A 385 4.39 -13.27 -25.32
CA GLY A 385 3.36 -12.90 -24.34
C GLY A 385 3.90 -12.26 -23.06
N ILE A 386 5.19 -11.95 -22.99
CA ILE A 386 5.82 -11.25 -21.87
C ILE A 386 5.73 -9.75 -22.12
N THR A 387 5.00 -9.04 -21.28
CA THR A 387 4.81 -7.58 -21.41
C THR A 387 5.08 -6.95 -20.06
N ASN A 388 5.85 -5.87 -20.01
CA ASN A 388 6.05 -5.13 -18.77
C ASN A 388 4.90 -4.13 -18.59
N ASN A 389 4.06 -4.30 -17.58
CA ASN A 389 3.02 -3.32 -17.24
C ASN A 389 3.51 -2.49 -16.05
N VAL A 390 3.97 -1.27 -16.30
CA VAL A 390 4.46 -0.41 -15.23
C VAL A 390 3.36 0.14 -14.33
N TRP A 391 2.17 0.36 -14.88
CA TRP A 391 0.99 0.93 -14.22
C TRP A 391 0.37 -0.01 -13.18
N ASN A 392 0.48 -1.33 -13.40
CA ASN A 392 -0.09 -2.34 -12.53
C ASN A 392 0.93 -3.46 -12.30
N GLN A 393 1.81 -3.23 -11.32
CA GLN A 393 2.85 -4.19 -10.94
C GLN A 393 2.28 -5.54 -10.47
N PRO A 394 1.20 -5.61 -9.65
CA PRO A 394 0.55 -6.88 -9.35
C PRO A 394 0.16 -7.67 -10.62
N SER A 395 -0.44 -7.00 -11.61
CA SER A 395 -0.80 -7.59 -12.90
C SER A 395 0.43 -8.02 -13.71
N ASN A 396 1.50 -7.22 -13.70
CA ASN A 396 2.79 -7.55 -14.32
C ASN A 396 3.35 -8.87 -13.78
N TYR A 397 3.34 -9.06 -12.45
CA TYR A 397 3.86 -10.25 -11.79
C TYR A 397 2.92 -11.44 -11.99
N LYS A 398 1.61 -11.21 -11.94
CA LYS A 398 0.58 -12.22 -12.25
C LYS A 398 0.71 -12.75 -13.67
N LYS A 399 1.04 -11.89 -14.64
CA LYS A 399 1.19 -12.27 -16.06
C LYS A 399 2.52 -12.96 -16.35
N ASN A 400 3.63 -12.41 -15.83
CA ASN A 400 4.98 -12.82 -16.23
C ASN A 400 5.66 -13.77 -15.24
N GLY A 401 5.22 -13.80 -14.00
CA GLY A 401 5.85 -14.54 -12.90
C GLY A 401 6.90 -13.71 -12.16
N LEU A 402 7.18 -14.13 -10.93
CA LEU A 402 7.97 -13.38 -9.94
C LEU A 402 9.38 -12.99 -10.46
N LEU A 403 10.11 -13.96 -11.02
CA LEU A 403 11.50 -13.73 -11.43
C LEU A 403 11.60 -12.81 -12.65
N LEU A 404 10.69 -12.95 -13.62
CA LEU A 404 10.66 -12.07 -14.78
C LEU A 404 10.22 -10.66 -14.39
N GLY A 405 9.23 -10.52 -13.51
CA GLY A 405 8.80 -9.22 -12.97
C GLY A 405 9.98 -8.46 -12.32
N ILE A 406 10.67 -9.10 -11.37
CA ILE A 406 11.84 -8.51 -10.69
C ILE A 406 12.92 -8.14 -11.70
N THR A 407 13.18 -9.03 -12.68
CA THR A 407 14.22 -8.77 -13.67
C THR A 407 13.85 -7.59 -14.55
N MET A 408 12.62 -7.51 -15.07
CA MET A 408 12.20 -6.37 -15.89
C MET A 408 12.30 -5.05 -15.13
N ASN A 409 11.99 -5.04 -13.83
CA ASN A 409 12.12 -3.85 -12.98
C ASN A 409 13.58 -3.56 -12.59
N ALA A 410 14.52 -4.52 -12.77
CA ALA A 410 15.93 -4.28 -12.47
C ALA A 410 16.60 -3.27 -13.41
N GLN A 411 15.97 -2.94 -14.55
CA GLN A 411 16.42 -1.83 -15.40
C GLN A 411 16.36 -0.49 -14.67
N ASP A 412 15.48 -0.35 -13.68
CA ASP A 412 15.32 0.84 -12.84
C ASP A 412 16.46 1.01 -11.81
N LEU A 413 17.43 0.09 -11.77
CA LEU A 413 18.69 0.32 -11.05
C LEU A 413 19.59 1.35 -11.74
N LEU A 414 19.38 1.60 -13.02
CA LEU A 414 20.18 2.52 -13.81
C LEU A 414 19.38 3.81 -14.01
N VAL A 415 19.94 4.92 -13.53
CA VAL A 415 19.42 6.25 -13.85
C VAL A 415 19.95 6.63 -15.24
N GLU A 416 19.04 6.87 -16.18
CA GLU A 416 19.41 7.30 -17.53
C GLU A 416 19.73 8.79 -17.53
N VAL A 417 20.84 9.16 -18.18
CA VAL A 417 21.18 10.58 -18.40
C VAL A 417 20.17 11.16 -19.40
N PRO A 418 19.46 12.25 -19.07
CA PRO A 418 18.48 12.86 -19.97
C PRO A 418 19.08 13.24 -21.32
N ALA A 419 18.28 13.11 -22.39
CA ALA A 419 18.73 13.43 -23.73
C ALA A 419 19.17 14.90 -23.84
N GLY A 420 20.39 15.13 -24.35
CA GLY A 420 20.96 16.47 -24.52
C GLY A 420 21.40 17.14 -23.21
N TYR A 421 21.50 16.39 -22.10
CA TYR A 421 21.99 16.91 -20.84
C TYR A 421 23.42 17.49 -20.95
N SER A 422 23.58 18.69 -20.41
CA SER A 422 24.86 19.32 -20.05
C SER A 422 24.56 20.43 -19.04
N GLU A 423 25.54 20.80 -18.22
CA GLU A 423 25.44 21.95 -17.29
C GLU A 423 24.97 23.21 -18.02
N LYS A 424 25.50 23.43 -19.23
CA LYS A 424 25.10 24.55 -20.09
C LYS A 424 23.61 24.50 -20.46
N ALA A 425 23.06 23.33 -20.75
CA ALA A 425 21.63 23.21 -21.09
C ALA A 425 20.74 23.60 -19.91
N VAL A 426 21.14 23.26 -18.68
CA VAL A 426 20.45 23.68 -17.44
C VAL A 426 20.51 25.21 -17.29
N VAL A 427 21.70 25.79 -17.46
CA VAL A 427 21.89 27.25 -17.39
C VAL A 427 21.11 27.99 -18.49
N ASP A 428 21.09 27.47 -19.72
CA ASP A 428 20.37 28.07 -20.84
C ASP A 428 18.85 28.04 -20.60
N ALA A 429 18.32 26.93 -20.06
CA ALA A 429 16.91 26.82 -19.70
C ALA A 429 16.53 27.71 -18.50
N ALA A 430 17.42 27.83 -17.51
CA ALA A 430 17.30 28.78 -16.40
C ALA A 430 17.22 30.23 -16.90
N ALA A 431 18.11 30.60 -17.83
CA ALA A 431 18.12 31.93 -18.43
C ALA A 431 16.85 32.22 -19.24
N LEU A 432 16.34 31.24 -19.98
CA LEU A 432 15.06 31.36 -20.69
C LEU A 432 13.88 31.55 -19.74
N THR A 433 13.87 30.85 -18.61
CA THR A 433 12.84 31.00 -17.56
C THR A 433 12.82 32.41 -17.00
N GLU A 434 13.98 32.96 -16.62
CA GLU A 434 14.06 34.34 -16.14
C GLU A 434 13.70 35.35 -17.24
N VAL A 435 14.03 35.07 -18.50
CA VAL A 435 13.59 35.91 -19.63
C VAL A 435 12.08 35.85 -19.83
N LYS A 436 11.44 34.68 -19.71
CA LYS A 436 9.98 34.55 -19.74
C LYS A 436 9.35 35.34 -18.60
N ARG A 437 9.90 35.24 -17.38
CA ARG A 437 9.53 36.08 -16.22
C ARG A 437 9.69 37.57 -16.52
N ALA A 438 10.77 37.96 -17.19
CA ALA A 438 11.04 39.33 -17.61
C ALA A 438 10.26 39.79 -18.86
N ARG A 439 9.47 38.93 -19.55
CA ARG A 439 8.55 39.37 -20.62
C ARG A 439 7.33 40.12 -20.09
N TYR A 440 7.11 40.10 -18.77
CA TYR A 440 6.27 41.06 -18.07
C TYR A 440 6.98 42.39 -17.79
N ALA A 441 8.25 42.51 -18.19
CA ALA A 441 9.11 43.68 -18.04
C ALA A 441 9.67 44.14 -19.40
N THR A 442 10.28 45.32 -19.44
CA THR A 442 10.59 46.04 -20.69
C THR A 442 11.78 45.44 -21.46
N ARG A 443 11.87 45.69 -22.79
CA ARG A 443 12.93 45.17 -23.68
C ARG A 443 14.37 45.45 -23.22
N ASP A 444 14.61 46.52 -22.46
CA ASP A 444 15.94 46.90 -21.96
C ASP A 444 16.40 46.03 -20.76
N GLU A 445 15.48 45.40 -20.03
CA GLU A 445 15.78 44.52 -18.90
C GLU A 445 16.20 43.12 -19.35
N LEU A 446 15.67 42.66 -20.49
CA LEU A 446 16.08 41.39 -21.12
C LEU A 446 17.58 41.36 -21.46
N GLN A 447 18.13 42.46 -21.98
CA GLN A 447 19.54 42.52 -22.38
C GLN A 447 20.50 42.56 -21.18
N ARG A 448 20.08 43.14 -20.05
CA ARG A 448 20.84 43.09 -18.78
C ARG A 448 20.77 41.72 -18.11
N THR A 449 19.63 41.04 -18.25
CA THR A 449 19.39 39.69 -17.74
C THR A 449 20.34 38.68 -18.41
N TYR A 450 20.44 38.69 -19.74
CA TYR A 450 21.43 37.89 -20.48
C TYR A 450 22.89 38.20 -20.11
N GLN A 451 23.22 39.44 -19.76
CA GLN A 451 24.57 39.83 -19.32
C GLN A 451 24.87 39.44 -17.86
N ARG A 452 23.87 39.35 -16.99
CA ARG A 452 23.99 38.84 -15.60
C ARG A 452 24.32 37.34 -15.57
N PHE A 453 23.79 36.56 -16.51
CA PHE A 453 24.01 35.11 -16.58
C PHE A 453 25.43 34.68 -17.00
N ALA A 454 26.21 35.58 -17.61
CA ALA A 454 27.62 35.31 -17.90
C ALA A 454 28.52 35.31 -16.64
N VAL A 455 27.96 35.55 -15.45
CA VAL A 455 28.70 35.74 -14.18
C VAL A 455 27.98 35.03 -13.01
N LEU A 456 27.43 33.83 -13.23
CA LEU A 456 26.71 33.06 -12.19
C LEU A 456 27.57 32.52 -11.03
N ASP A 457 28.86 32.85 -10.95
CA ASP A 457 29.73 32.43 -9.83
C ASP A 457 29.76 33.40 -8.63
N LYS A 458 29.16 34.60 -8.73
CA LYS A 458 29.07 35.58 -7.64
C LYS A 458 27.99 36.59 -7.92
N TYR A 459 26.79 36.51 -7.32
CA TYR A 459 25.90 37.68 -7.33
C TYR A 459 24.97 37.82 -6.11
N GLU A 460 25.12 39.01 -5.52
CA GLU A 460 24.19 39.75 -4.65
C GLU A 460 23.03 40.34 -5.48
N ASN A 461 21.78 40.18 -5.02
CA ASN A 461 20.58 40.54 -5.79
C ASN A 461 19.93 41.84 -5.30
N THR A 462 19.46 42.67 -6.22
CA THR A 462 18.84 43.97 -5.95
C THR A 462 17.38 43.94 -6.40
N ARG A 463 16.47 43.71 -5.45
CA ARG A 463 15.01 43.99 -5.53
C ARG A 463 14.56 44.47 -4.16
N ALA A 464 14.40 45.78 -3.97
CA ALA A 464 14.22 46.40 -2.65
C ALA A 464 12.78 46.80 -2.29
N ASP A 465 11.78 46.67 -3.18
CA ASP A 465 10.59 47.53 -3.07
C ASP A 465 9.22 46.85 -2.88
N MET A 466 9.15 45.63 -2.31
CA MET A 466 7.90 45.10 -1.73
C MET A 466 8.17 44.49 -0.34
N PRO A 467 7.37 44.83 0.69
CA PRO A 467 7.46 44.18 1.99
C PRO A 467 7.04 42.72 1.86
N ILE A 468 7.96 41.80 2.16
CA ILE A 468 7.68 40.37 2.23
C ILE A 468 6.83 40.15 3.49
N THR A 469 5.56 39.81 3.34
CA THR A 469 4.82 39.11 4.40
C THR A 469 5.51 37.77 4.57
N LYS A 470 6.21 37.56 5.68
CA LYS A 470 6.80 36.25 6.02
C LYS A 470 5.82 35.54 6.96
N PRO A 471 4.74 34.92 6.45
CA PRO A 471 3.82 34.21 7.32
C PRO A 471 4.51 32.98 7.92
N ASN A 472 4.00 32.50 9.04
CA ASN A 472 4.34 31.16 9.51
C ASN A 472 3.77 30.14 8.51
N ILE A 473 4.51 29.07 8.23
CA ILE A 473 4.10 28.03 7.29
C ILE A 473 4.01 26.72 8.06
N ILE A 474 2.81 26.20 8.19
CA ILE A 474 2.51 24.94 8.86
C ILE A 474 2.08 23.96 7.80
N VAL A 475 2.79 22.84 7.67
CA VAL A 475 2.48 21.79 6.72
C VAL A 475 2.14 20.52 7.47
N ILE A 476 0.96 19.99 7.21
CA ILE A 476 0.48 18.72 7.72
C ILE A 476 0.42 17.74 6.54
N MET A 477 1.36 16.81 6.50
CA MET A 477 1.25 15.63 5.67
C MET A 477 0.52 14.55 6.48
N ASN A 478 -0.77 14.34 6.17
CA ASN A 478 -1.60 13.38 6.87
C ASN A 478 -1.44 11.98 6.27
N GLU A 479 -1.01 11.03 7.11
CA GLU A 479 -0.69 9.67 6.72
C GLU A 479 -1.94 8.98 6.18
N SER A 480 -1.87 8.36 5.01
CA SER A 480 -2.98 7.62 4.41
C SER A 480 -4.31 8.39 4.28
N PHE A 481 -4.32 9.73 4.35
CA PHE A 481 -5.56 10.52 4.26
C PHE A 481 -6.07 10.60 2.83
N ALA A 482 -7.33 10.25 2.63
CA ALA A 482 -8.06 10.46 1.39
C ALA A 482 -9.57 10.39 1.67
N ASP A 483 -10.35 11.24 1.00
CA ASP A 483 -11.79 11.01 0.86
C ASP A 483 -12.01 9.88 -0.15
N LEU A 484 -12.36 8.70 0.35
CA LEU A 484 -12.58 7.55 -0.54
C LEU A 484 -13.79 7.77 -1.46
N SER A 485 -14.70 8.70 -1.15
CA SER A 485 -15.90 8.95 -1.95
C SER A 485 -15.60 9.61 -3.29
N ASP A 486 -14.43 10.27 -3.42
CA ASP A 486 -13.96 10.86 -4.68
C ASP A 486 -13.52 9.81 -5.71
N ILE A 487 -13.03 8.67 -5.23
CA ILE A 487 -12.63 7.54 -6.07
C ILE A 487 -13.87 6.91 -6.75
N ALA A 488 -14.89 6.62 -5.94
CA ALA A 488 -16.17 6.05 -6.35
C ALA A 488 -17.24 6.31 -5.27
N PRO A 489 -18.50 6.53 -5.67
CA PRO A 489 -19.57 6.84 -4.71
C PRO A 489 -19.91 5.62 -3.83
N PHE A 490 -20.02 5.87 -2.53
CA PHE A 490 -20.63 4.98 -1.54
C PHE A 490 -21.28 5.81 -0.44
N GLU A 491 -22.13 5.18 0.38
CA GLU A 491 -22.78 5.85 1.50
C GLU A 491 -22.27 5.30 2.84
N THR A 492 -22.16 6.18 3.83
CA THR A 492 -21.92 5.85 5.24
C THR A 492 -23.12 6.22 6.09
N ASP A 493 -23.22 5.64 7.29
CA ASP A 493 -24.30 5.93 8.25
C ASP A 493 -24.14 7.30 8.92
N GLU A 494 -22.90 7.75 9.04
CA GLU A 494 -22.53 9.10 9.46
C GLU A 494 -21.53 9.72 8.48
N PRO A 495 -21.54 11.06 8.30
CA PRO A 495 -20.50 11.74 7.51
C PRO A 495 -19.10 11.45 8.04
N VAL A 496 -18.18 11.14 7.13
CA VAL A 496 -16.76 10.88 7.46
C VAL A 496 -15.99 12.18 7.57
N LEU A 497 -16.20 13.09 6.62
CA LEU A 497 -15.58 14.40 6.54
C LEU A 497 -16.69 15.47 6.55
N GLU A 498 -16.69 16.34 7.55
CA GLU A 498 -17.61 17.50 7.61
C GLU A 498 -16.86 18.83 7.55
N PHE A 499 -15.70 18.91 8.21
CA PHE A 499 -14.95 20.16 8.34
C PHE A 499 -14.11 20.45 7.10
N ILE A 500 -13.22 19.53 6.69
CA ILE A 500 -12.27 19.76 5.60
C ILE A 500 -12.98 20.14 4.29
N PRO A 501 -14.02 19.42 3.82
CA PRO A 501 -14.73 19.80 2.59
C PRO A 501 -15.49 21.13 2.69
N ALA A 502 -15.84 21.56 3.91
CA ALA A 502 -16.55 22.82 4.18
C ALA A 502 -15.62 24.04 4.29
N LEU A 503 -14.31 23.85 4.38
CA LEU A 503 -13.32 24.92 4.51
C LEU A 503 -13.12 25.65 3.16
N LYS A 504 -13.83 26.76 2.97
CA LYS A 504 -13.79 27.55 1.72
C LYS A 504 -13.15 28.94 1.87
N GLU A 505 -13.40 29.59 2.99
CA GLU A 505 -12.89 30.95 3.23
C GLU A 505 -11.36 30.94 3.33
N ASN A 506 -10.68 31.85 2.62
CA ASN A 506 -9.23 31.95 2.56
C ASN A 506 -8.53 30.62 2.24
N THR A 507 -9.11 29.83 1.33
CA THR A 507 -8.67 28.46 1.05
C THR A 507 -8.48 28.19 -0.44
N ILE A 508 -7.39 27.49 -0.78
CA ILE A 508 -7.19 26.83 -2.06
C ILE A 508 -7.28 25.32 -1.83
N SER A 509 -8.10 24.60 -2.59
CA SER A 509 -8.30 23.14 -2.43
C SER A 509 -8.53 22.44 -3.77
N GLY A 510 -8.32 21.13 -3.79
CA GLY A 510 -8.59 20.25 -4.93
C GLY A 510 -8.00 18.86 -4.73
N ASP A 511 -8.05 18.06 -5.79
CA ASP A 511 -7.47 16.71 -5.79
C ASP A 511 -5.95 16.80 -5.91
N LEU A 512 -5.27 15.95 -5.16
CA LEU A 512 -3.82 15.84 -5.14
C LEU A 512 -3.39 14.52 -5.79
N TYR A 513 -2.72 14.64 -6.94
CA TYR A 513 -2.19 13.48 -7.64
C TYR A 513 -0.82 13.12 -7.05
N VAL A 514 -0.74 11.95 -6.42
CA VAL A 514 0.45 11.45 -5.73
C VAL A 514 1.13 10.34 -6.53
N SER A 515 2.39 10.05 -6.21
CA SER A 515 3.18 9.04 -6.91
C SER A 515 3.19 7.66 -6.24
N THR A 516 2.42 7.47 -5.17
CA THR A 516 2.46 6.25 -4.35
C THR A 516 1.07 5.83 -3.84
N TYR A 517 0.92 4.54 -3.55
CA TYR A 517 -0.33 3.92 -3.09
C TYR A 517 -0.03 2.87 -2.02
N GLY A 518 -0.77 2.88 -0.90
CA GLY A 518 -0.68 1.87 0.15
C GLY A 518 0.62 1.86 0.96
N GLY A 519 1.44 2.90 0.82
CA GLY A 519 2.75 3.05 1.44
C GLY A 519 3.61 4.02 0.63
N GLY A 520 4.87 4.20 1.03
CA GLY A 520 5.82 5.02 0.28
C GLY A 520 5.82 6.50 0.66
N THR A 521 5.31 6.85 1.84
CA THR A 521 5.32 8.17 2.50
C THR A 521 6.56 9.02 2.20
N ALA A 522 7.77 8.44 2.28
CA ALA A 522 9.02 9.15 2.00
C ALA A 522 9.12 9.72 0.56
N ASN A 523 8.45 9.11 -0.42
CA ASN A 523 8.36 9.64 -1.78
C ASN A 523 7.49 10.89 -1.81
N SER A 524 6.35 10.90 -1.11
CA SER A 524 5.49 12.07 -1.00
C SER A 524 6.19 13.22 -0.25
N GLU A 525 6.93 12.92 0.83
CA GLU A 525 7.78 13.92 1.49
C GLU A 525 8.83 14.48 0.53
N PHE A 526 9.49 13.62 -0.25
CA PHE A 526 10.48 14.04 -1.25
C PHE A 526 9.87 14.96 -2.31
N GLU A 527 8.73 14.60 -2.90
CA GLU A 527 8.08 15.43 -3.93
C GLU A 527 7.68 16.79 -3.38
N PHE A 528 7.11 16.84 -2.17
CA PHE A 528 6.76 18.11 -1.52
C PHE A 528 8.00 18.96 -1.22
N LEU A 529 8.99 18.38 -0.52
CA LEU A 529 10.13 19.12 0.02
C LEU A 529 11.15 19.52 -1.04
N THR A 530 11.19 18.86 -2.20
CA THR A 530 12.15 19.17 -3.28
C THR A 530 11.48 19.76 -4.52
N ALA A 531 10.16 19.63 -4.65
CA ALA A 531 9.40 19.92 -5.85
C ALA A 531 9.81 19.06 -7.07
N HIS A 532 10.58 17.98 -6.89
CA HIS A 532 10.90 17.01 -7.95
C HIS A 532 9.82 15.94 -8.05
N SER A 533 9.29 15.71 -9.25
CA SER A 533 8.33 14.64 -9.50
C SER A 533 9.02 13.29 -9.61
N MET A 534 8.41 12.26 -9.01
CA MET A 534 8.85 10.87 -9.17
C MET A 534 8.77 10.39 -10.63
N ALA A 535 8.04 11.10 -11.51
CA ALA A 535 7.92 10.75 -12.94
C ALA A 535 9.26 10.74 -13.68
N PHE A 536 10.29 11.40 -13.12
CA PHE A 536 11.63 11.48 -13.69
C PHE A 536 12.65 10.60 -12.97
N LEU A 537 12.20 9.81 -12.00
CA LEU A 537 13.03 8.86 -11.27
C LEU A 537 12.71 7.42 -11.69
N PRO A 538 13.66 6.48 -11.51
CA PRO A 538 13.37 5.09 -11.82
C PRO A 538 12.17 4.54 -11.02
N THR A 539 11.40 3.63 -11.64
CA THR A 539 10.21 3.09 -11.01
C THR A 539 10.56 2.34 -9.71
N GLY A 540 9.80 2.61 -8.65
CA GLY A 540 9.99 2.00 -7.33
C GLY A 540 11.17 2.57 -6.53
N SER A 541 11.77 3.67 -6.98
CA SER A 541 12.79 4.39 -6.22
C SER A 541 12.25 4.93 -4.90
N VAL A 542 13.15 5.02 -3.93
CA VAL A 542 12.94 5.67 -2.63
C VAL A 542 14.07 6.69 -2.47
N PRO A 543 13.87 7.95 -2.93
CA PRO A 543 14.95 8.92 -3.08
C PRO A 543 15.73 9.19 -1.79
N TYR A 544 15.06 9.19 -0.64
CA TYR A 544 15.67 9.35 0.68
C TYR A 544 16.83 8.37 0.95
N LEU A 545 16.71 7.13 0.46
CA LEU A 545 17.70 6.08 0.70
C LEU A 545 18.75 5.96 -0.41
N GLN A 546 18.58 6.72 -1.50
CA GLN A 546 19.25 6.44 -2.77
C GLN A 546 19.94 7.65 -3.36
N TYR A 547 19.28 8.82 -3.35
CA TYR A 547 19.63 9.96 -4.19
C TYR A 547 19.78 11.27 -3.41
N VAL A 548 19.07 11.43 -2.29
CA VAL A 548 19.18 12.63 -1.44
C VAL A 548 20.58 12.73 -0.82
N ASN A 549 21.11 13.95 -0.81
CA ASN A 549 22.37 14.34 -0.16
C ASN A 549 22.34 15.83 0.23
N GLU A 550 23.39 16.33 0.90
CA GLU A 550 23.51 17.72 1.37
C GLU A 550 23.35 18.82 0.30
N ASN A 551 23.61 18.49 -0.98
CA ASN A 551 23.48 19.42 -2.10
C ASN A 551 22.05 19.48 -2.65
N THR A 552 21.20 18.49 -2.37
CA THR A 552 19.81 18.46 -2.83
C THR A 552 19.09 19.75 -2.48
N SER A 553 18.38 20.31 -3.45
CA SER A 553 17.66 21.57 -3.26
C SER A 553 16.31 21.32 -2.62
N THR A 554 16.05 21.98 -1.50
CA THR A 554 14.90 21.66 -0.64
C THR A 554 14.22 22.92 -0.09
N LEU A 555 12.94 22.79 0.21
CA LEU A 555 12.11 23.83 0.82
C LEU A 555 12.62 24.29 2.20
N PRO A 556 13.06 23.41 3.13
CA PRO A 556 13.63 23.86 4.40
C PRO A 556 14.91 24.68 4.18
N LYS A 557 15.82 24.24 3.31
CA LYS A 557 17.04 24.99 2.94
C LYS A 557 16.69 26.36 2.36
N LEU A 558 15.67 26.43 1.50
CA LEU A 558 15.14 27.68 0.94
C LEU A 558 14.60 28.63 2.02
N LEU A 559 13.71 28.13 2.88
CA LEU A 559 13.04 28.93 3.92
C LEU A 559 14.03 29.41 4.99
N LYS A 560 15.01 28.57 5.34
CA LYS A 560 16.11 28.93 6.23
C LYS A 560 16.95 30.08 5.67
N ALA A 561 17.24 30.07 4.37
CA ALA A 561 17.96 31.17 3.70
C ALA A 561 17.21 32.52 3.76
N VAL A 562 15.89 32.51 3.92
CA VAL A 562 15.06 33.72 4.12
C VAL A 562 14.71 34.01 5.57
N GLY A 563 15.33 33.30 6.52
CA GLY A 563 15.26 33.58 7.95
C GLY A 563 14.11 32.88 8.68
N TYR A 564 13.63 31.74 8.18
CA TYR A 564 12.70 30.88 8.92
C TYR A 564 13.46 29.94 9.84
N GLN A 565 12.88 29.67 11.02
CA GLN A 565 13.17 28.44 11.75
C GLN A 565 12.50 27.27 11.04
N THR A 566 13.19 26.15 10.89
CA THR A 566 12.69 24.97 10.17
C THR A 566 12.63 23.76 11.09
N VAL A 567 11.43 23.21 11.28
CA VAL A 567 11.21 22.07 12.19
C VAL A 567 10.45 20.96 11.48
N ALA A 568 10.98 19.74 11.53
CA ALA A 568 10.25 18.54 11.15
C ALA A 568 9.71 17.82 12.39
N ILE A 569 8.50 17.28 12.31
CA ILE A 569 7.84 16.55 13.41
C ILE A 569 7.25 15.26 12.85
N HIS A 570 7.62 14.11 13.42
CA HIS A 570 7.01 12.82 13.09
C HIS A 570 6.77 12.02 14.38
N PRO A 571 5.52 11.74 14.78
CA PRO A 571 5.20 11.13 16.07
C PRO A 571 5.37 9.60 16.05
N TYR A 572 6.48 9.13 15.50
CA TYR A 572 6.85 7.72 15.42
C TYR A 572 8.38 7.56 15.40
N GLU A 573 8.84 6.31 15.31
CA GLU A 573 10.24 5.89 15.24
C GLU A 573 11.08 6.76 14.28
N ALA A 574 12.02 7.53 14.85
CA ALA A 574 12.85 8.48 14.11
C ALA A 574 13.60 7.83 12.92
N SER A 575 14.05 6.59 13.09
CA SER A 575 14.85 5.86 12.09
C SER A 575 14.07 5.41 10.85
N GLY A 576 12.74 5.57 10.84
CA GLY A 576 11.91 5.29 9.67
C GLY A 576 12.41 6.07 8.45
N TRP A 577 12.62 5.36 7.33
CA TRP A 577 13.09 5.94 6.07
C TRP A 577 14.42 6.70 6.12
N ASN A 578 15.25 6.49 7.15
CA ASN A 578 16.53 7.21 7.33
C ASN A 578 16.33 8.74 7.48
N ARG A 579 15.20 9.15 8.06
CA ARG A 579 14.86 10.56 8.29
C ARG A 579 15.90 11.36 9.07
N PRO A 580 16.64 10.85 10.07
CA PRO A 580 17.61 11.66 10.80
C PRO A 580 18.69 12.23 9.87
N GLU A 581 19.28 11.37 9.04
CA GLU A 581 20.29 11.76 8.05
C GLU A 581 19.67 12.60 6.92
N VAL A 582 18.49 12.21 6.42
CA VAL A 582 17.83 12.95 5.32
C VAL A 582 17.39 14.35 5.76
N TYR A 583 16.85 14.52 6.97
CA TYR A 583 16.43 15.83 7.46
C TYR A 583 17.61 16.73 7.83
N GLU A 584 18.77 16.13 8.17
CA GLU A 584 20.04 16.84 8.27
C GLU A 584 20.48 17.35 6.88
N ASP A 585 20.47 16.48 5.85
CA ASP A 585 20.79 16.86 4.47
C ASP A 585 19.81 17.92 3.91
N PHE A 586 18.53 17.82 4.25
CA PHE A 586 17.50 18.82 3.92
C PHE A 586 17.63 20.12 4.71
N GLN A 587 18.52 20.17 5.70
CA GLN A 587 18.86 21.32 6.54
C GLN A 587 17.74 21.83 7.46
N PHE A 588 16.87 20.94 7.93
CA PHE A 588 15.98 21.27 9.06
C PHE A 588 16.81 21.66 10.29
N ASP A 589 16.40 22.72 11.01
CA ASP A 589 17.06 23.12 12.25
C ASP A 589 16.80 22.13 13.38
N LYS A 590 15.64 21.46 13.35
CA LYS A 590 15.24 20.47 14.34
C LYS A 590 14.36 19.40 13.75
N PHE A 591 14.60 18.15 14.14
CA PHE A 591 13.69 17.02 13.94
C PHE A 591 13.19 16.54 15.30
N MET A 592 11.87 16.47 15.46
CA MET A 592 11.20 15.88 16.62
C MET A 592 10.56 14.55 16.24
N SER A 593 10.82 13.52 17.05
CA SER A 593 10.28 12.17 16.86
C SER A 593 9.32 11.79 17.98
N GLU A 594 8.83 10.54 18.03
CA GLU A 594 7.98 10.06 19.15
C GLU A 594 8.58 10.31 20.55
N ASP A 595 9.91 10.27 20.69
CA ASP A 595 10.61 10.52 21.96
C ASP A 595 10.40 11.95 22.50
N ASP A 596 9.96 12.89 21.66
CA ASP A 596 9.68 14.29 22.02
C ASP A 596 8.23 14.50 22.50
N PHE A 597 7.39 13.47 22.46
CA PHE A 597 6.00 13.48 22.93
C PHE A 597 5.92 13.05 24.39
N LYS A 598 5.18 13.80 25.21
CA LYS A 598 5.08 13.54 26.65
C LYS A 598 3.71 12.94 26.98
N ASN A 599 3.67 11.62 27.18
CA ASN A 599 2.44 10.88 27.43
C ASN A 599 1.33 11.21 26.41
N PRO A 600 1.60 11.09 25.09
CA PRO A 600 0.56 11.34 24.10
C PRO A 600 -0.56 10.31 24.23
N ASP A 601 -1.77 10.71 23.86
CA ASP A 601 -2.87 9.81 23.60
C ASP A 601 -2.63 9.08 22.27
N TYR A 602 -2.96 7.79 22.30
CA TYR A 602 -2.84 6.92 21.14
C TYR A 602 -4.23 6.59 20.62
N LEU A 603 -4.41 6.67 19.31
CA LEU A 603 -5.54 6.07 18.61
C LEU A 603 -5.03 4.80 17.92
N ARG A 604 -5.58 3.64 18.30
CA ARG A 604 -4.97 2.33 18.01
C ARG A 604 -3.54 2.27 18.58
N SER A 605 -2.55 1.93 17.77
CA SER A 605 -1.13 1.84 18.18
C SER A 605 -0.33 3.12 17.91
N TYR A 606 -0.95 4.17 17.39
CA TYR A 606 -0.24 5.37 16.91
C TYR A 606 -0.63 6.60 17.70
N VAL A 607 0.29 7.55 17.86
CA VAL A 607 -0.01 8.87 18.45
C VAL A 607 -1.14 9.50 17.64
N SER A 608 -2.14 10.02 18.36
CA SER A 608 -3.30 10.66 17.72
C SER A 608 -2.90 11.89 16.92
N ASP A 609 -3.66 12.22 15.88
CA ASP A 609 -3.47 13.43 15.10
C ASP A 609 -3.70 14.68 15.97
N ALA A 610 -4.62 14.62 16.94
CA ALA A 610 -4.83 15.68 17.92
C ALA A 610 -3.56 15.99 18.73
N ASP A 611 -2.84 14.97 19.24
CA ASP A 611 -1.56 15.19 19.93
C ASP A 611 -0.42 15.57 18.98
N SER A 612 -0.41 15.04 17.75
CA SER A 612 0.52 15.49 16.70
C SER A 612 0.37 16.99 16.45
N TYR A 613 -0.87 17.47 16.34
CA TYR A 613 -1.19 18.88 16.12
C TYR A 613 -0.97 19.73 17.36
N ALA A 614 -1.22 19.21 18.56
CA ALA A 614 -0.85 19.87 19.80
C ALA A 614 0.67 20.10 19.88
N LYS A 615 1.50 19.17 19.37
CA LYS A 615 2.95 19.36 19.25
C LYS A 615 3.33 20.43 18.24
N VAL A 616 2.60 20.53 17.12
CA VAL A 616 2.76 21.62 16.13
C VAL A 616 2.50 22.97 16.79
N ILE A 617 1.39 23.09 17.53
CA ILE A 617 1.02 24.29 18.29
C ILE A 617 2.08 24.63 19.34
N GLU A 618 2.50 23.65 20.16
CA GLU A 618 3.55 23.83 21.17
C GLU A 618 4.86 24.32 20.53
N THR A 619 5.20 23.81 19.34
CA THR A 619 6.40 24.20 18.60
C THR A 619 6.29 25.63 18.07
N PHE A 620 5.13 25.98 17.52
CA PHE A 620 4.82 27.34 17.07
C PHE A 620 4.90 28.34 18.23
N GLU A 621 4.29 28.06 19.38
CA GLU A 621 4.31 28.94 20.56
C GLU A 621 5.72 29.15 21.14
N LYS A 622 6.62 28.17 20.93
CA LYS A 622 8.00 28.20 21.42
C LYS A 622 9.00 28.78 20.41
N LYS A 623 8.56 29.14 19.21
CA LYS A 623 9.44 29.75 18.20
C LYS A 623 10.05 31.04 18.73
N THR A 624 11.22 31.43 18.21
CA THR A 624 11.79 32.74 18.55
C THR A 624 10.83 33.86 18.16
N SER A 625 10.46 34.71 19.11
CA SER A 625 9.54 35.82 18.87
C SER A 625 10.04 36.74 17.76
N GLY A 626 9.17 37.06 16.80
CA GLY A 626 9.48 37.90 15.64
C GLY A 626 10.12 37.18 14.45
N GLU A 627 10.49 35.91 14.59
CA GLU A 627 10.96 35.07 13.49
C GLU A 627 9.81 34.18 12.96
N PRO A 628 9.68 34.03 11.63
CA PRO A 628 8.72 33.10 11.06
C PRO A 628 9.19 31.65 11.24
N ILE A 629 8.25 30.72 11.34
CA ILE A 629 8.55 29.29 11.45
C ILE A 629 7.96 28.51 10.28
N PHE A 630 8.70 27.51 9.82
CA PHE A 630 8.26 26.45 8.94
C PHE A 630 8.20 25.15 9.74
N ILE A 631 7.01 24.56 9.87
CA ILE A 631 6.80 23.27 10.51
C ILE A 631 6.32 22.28 9.46
N PHE A 632 7.06 21.19 9.27
CA PHE A 632 6.65 20.05 8.45
C PHE A 632 6.30 18.87 9.36
N ASN A 633 5.00 18.57 9.50
CA ASN A 633 4.49 17.49 10.34
C ASN A 633 4.05 16.31 9.47
N VAL A 634 4.61 15.14 9.74
CA VAL A 634 4.23 13.86 9.13
C VAL A 634 3.52 13.04 10.18
N THR A 635 2.20 12.91 10.07
CA THR A 635 1.37 12.19 11.07
C THR A 635 1.52 10.66 10.97
N MET A 636 0.82 9.91 11.82
CA MET A 636 0.87 8.44 11.84
C MET A 636 -0.48 7.77 12.19
N GLN A 637 -1.46 8.50 12.73
CA GLN A 637 -2.73 7.95 13.25
C GLN A 637 -3.45 7.02 12.27
N ASN A 638 -3.47 7.42 11.01
CA ASN A 638 -4.18 6.77 9.92
C ASN A 638 -3.35 5.70 9.22
N HIS A 639 -2.19 5.30 9.75
CA HIS A 639 -1.36 4.27 9.11
C HIS A 639 -2.06 2.90 9.05
N GLY A 640 -1.75 2.12 8.01
CA GLY A 640 -2.34 0.80 7.74
C GLY A 640 -2.16 -0.25 8.85
N GLY A 641 -2.88 -1.37 8.72
CA GLY A 641 -3.02 -2.39 9.77
C GLY A 641 -4.46 -2.55 10.28
N TYR A 642 -5.43 -2.14 9.47
CA TYR A 642 -6.85 -2.29 9.76
C TYR A 642 -7.21 -3.78 9.81
N GLY A 643 -8.05 -4.19 10.76
CA GLY A 643 -8.45 -5.59 10.98
C GLY A 643 -8.05 -6.16 12.34
N LYS A 644 -7.34 -5.39 13.16
CA LYS A 644 -7.25 -5.61 14.61
C LYS A 644 -8.32 -4.78 15.33
N THR A 645 -8.95 -5.36 16.33
CA THR A 645 -9.80 -4.65 17.29
C THR A 645 -8.95 -3.94 18.33
N TYR A 646 -9.30 -2.70 18.64
CA TYR A 646 -8.65 -1.87 19.66
C TYR A 646 -9.71 -1.31 20.61
N ASP A 647 -9.36 -1.18 21.89
CA ASP A 647 -10.27 -0.67 22.92
C ASP A 647 -10.28 0.87 22.99
N ASN A 648 -9.31 1.52 22.35
CA ASN A 648 -9.07 2.97 22.35
C ASN A 648 -9.47 3.64 21.04
N ILE A 649 -10.46 3.11 20.33
CA ILE A 649 -11.07 3.72 19.15
C ILE A 649 -12.57 3.45 19.17
N ASN A 650 -13.38 4.44 18.81
CA ASN A 650 -14.78 4.22 18.52
C ASN A 650 -14.93 3.90 17.02
N TYR A 651 -15.64 2.81 16.72
CA TYR A 651 -15.89 2.38 15.34
C TYR A 651 -17.14 3.05 14.79
N ASP A 652 -17.12 4.39 14.77
CA ASP A 652 -18.28 5.24 14.58
C ASP A 652 -18.83 5.22 13.16
N VAL A 653 -18.00 4.94 12.15
CA VAL A 653 -18.42 4.96 10.75
C VAL A 653 -18.67 3.54 10.24
N LYS A 654 -19.88 3.29 9.75
CA LYS A 654 -20.26 2.11 8.99
C LYS A 654 -20.60 2.46 7.56
N LEU A 655 -20.39 1.49 6.68
CA LEU A 655 -20.80 1.61 5.29
C LEU A 655 -22.29 1.28 5.20
N SER A 656 -23.11 2.21 4.71
CA SER A 656 -24.57 2.10 4.69
C SER A 656 -25.05 0.93 3.83
N GLU A 657 -24.42 0.70 2.67
CA GLU A 657 -24.83 -0.34 1.72
C GLU A 657 -24.37 -1.75 2.11
N TYR A 658 -23.24 -1.84 2.83
CA TYR A 658 -22.60 -3.11 3.19
C TYR A 658 -21.99 -3.08 4.61
N PRO A 659 -22.80 -2.78 5.65
CA PRO A 659 -22.31 -2.61 7.01
C PRO A 659 -21.70 -3.90 7.53
N GLY A 660 -20.49 -3.79 8.09
CA GLY A 660 -19.69 -4.90 8.62
C GLY A 660 -19.07 -5.82 7.57
N MET A 661 -19.36 -5.66 6.27
CA MET A 661 -18.78 -6.49 5.21
C MET A 661 -17.30 -6.18 4.98
N TYR A 662 -16.93 -4.91 5.17
CA TYR A 662 -15.59 -4.39 4.94
C TYR A 662 -15.06 -3.73 6.23
N PRO A 663 -14.83 -4.48 7.31
CA PRO A 663 -14.50 -3.93 8.63
C PRO A 663 -13.17 -3.16 8.66
N GLU A 664 -12.22 -3.52 7.79
CA GLU A 664 -10.99 -2.77 7.58
C GLU A 664 -11.25 -1.36 7.03
N THR A 665 -12.19 -1.24 6.09
CA THR A 665 -12.61 0.03 5.50
C THR A 665 -13.35 0.88 6.53
N GLU A 666 -14.30 0.31 7.27
CA GLU A 666 -15.02 1.01 8.33
C GLU A 666 -14.09 1.54 9.43
N GLN A 667 -13.09 0.73 9.81
CA GLN A 667 -12.07 1.16 10.76
C GLN A 667 -11.23 2.32 10.22
N TYR A 668 -10.89 2.30 8.93
CA TYR A 668 -10.20 3.42 8.29
C TYR A 668 -11.06 4.70 8.29
N LEU A 669 -12.32 4.61 7.86
CA LEU A 669 -13.22 5.77 7.83
C LEU A 669 -13.43 6.35 9.24
N SER A 670 -13.46 5.50 10.27
CA SER A 670 -13.57 5.96 11.66
C SER A 670 -12.33 6.76 12.12
N VAL A 671 -11.11 6.35 11.74
CA VAL A 671 -9.89 7.12 12.08
C VAL A 671 -9.76 8.40 11.25
N VAL A 672 -10.19 8.39 9.99
CA VAL A 672 -10.23 9.59 9.13
C VAL A 672 -11.20 10.64 9.68
N LYS A 673 -12.35 10.22 10.21
CA LYS A 673 -13.27 11.12 10.92
C LYS A 673 -12.61 11.80 12.12
N SER A 674 -11.77 11.06 12.87
CA SER A 674 -11.01 11.62 13.99
C SER A 674 -9.94 12.62 13.53
N THR A 675 -9.38 12.44 12.33
CA THR A 675 -8.50 13.42 11.69
C THR A 675 -9.25 14.69 11.31
N ASP A 676 -10.44 14.60 10.73
CA ASP A 676 -11.27 15.78 10.38
C ASP A 676 -11.56 16.66 11.61
N ASP A 677 -11.91 16.03 12.73
CA ASP A 677 -12.09 16.70 14.02
C ASP A 677 -10.80 17.38 14.52
N ALA A 678 -9.66 16.69 14.47
CA ALA A 678 -8.38 17.27 14.87
C ALA A 678 -7.95 18.42 13.95
N THR A 679 -8.21 18.33 12.65
CA THR A 679 -7.91 19.38 11.68
C THR A 679 -8.77 20.62 11.92
N ARG A 680 -10.04 20.45 12.31
CA ARG A 680 -10.89 21.57 12.76
C ARG A 680 -10.24 22.32 13.91
N ASP A 681 -9.84 21.62 14.97
CA ASP A 681 -9.23 22.23 16.14
C ASP A 681 -7.91 22.96 15.81
N LEU A 682 -7.11 22.41 14.89
CA LEU A 682 -5.87 23.03 14.40
C LEU A 682 -6.16 24.36 13.67
N ILE A 683 -7.12 24.37 12.75
CA ILE A 683 -7.49 25.57 11.99
C ILE A 683 -8.15 26.60 12.91
N GLU A 684 -9.02 26.19 13.84
CA GLU A 684 -9.60 27.08 14.85
C GLU A 684 -8.52 27.77 15.68
N TYR A 685 -7.49 27.04 16.12
CA TYR A 685 -6.35 27.62 16.84
C TYR A 685 -5.61 28.67 16.00
N PHE A 686 -5.25 28.34 14.75
CA PHE A 686 -4.49 29.26 13.89
C PHE A 686 -5.30 30.46 13.40
N SER A 687 -6.62 30.34 13.31
CA SER A 687 -7.53 31.45 12.97
C SER A 687 -7.54 32.56 14.01
N GLN A 688 -7.15 32.24 15.26
CA GLN A 688 -7.10 33.18 16.38
C GLN A 688 -5.73 33.85 16.53
N GLN A 689 -4.72 33.44 15.76
CA GLN A 689 -3.38 34.02 15.84
C GLN A 689 -3.31 35.35 15.10
N GLU A 690 -2.68 36.36 15.71
CA GLU A 690 -2.45 37.65 15.06
C GLU A 690 -1.35 37.58 14.00
N GLU A 691 -0.40 36.65 14.15
CA GLU A 691 0.66 36.47 13.17
C GLU A 691 0.12 35.82 11.88
N PRO A 692 0.42 36.37 10.69
CA PRO A 692 0.05 35.76 9.42
C PRO A 692 0.54 34.31 9.37
N THR A 693 -0.36 33.37 9.07
CA THR A 693 -0.08 31.94 9.10
C THR A 693 -0.79 31.23 7.96
N ILE A 694 -0.07 30.35 7.27
CA ILE A 694 -0.57 29.42 6.27
C ILE A 694 -0.56 28.02 6.87
N VAL A 695 -1.64 27.26 6.66
CA VAL A 695 -1.71 25.83 6.91
C VAL A 695 -1.92 25.11 5.58
N CYS A 696 -0.95 24.30 5.18
CA CYS A 696 -1.06 23.38 4.04
C CYS A 696 -1.29 21.97 4.58
N PHE A 697 -2.43 21.36 4.25
CA PHE A 697 -2.75 19.99 4.63
C PHE A 697 -2.84 19.15 3.37
N PHE A 698 -2.29 17.94 3.39
CA PHE A 698 -2.46 16.99 2.30
C PHE A 698 -2.30 15.54 2.72
N GLY A 699 -3.01 14.63 2.03
CA GLY A 699 -2.80 13.20 2.14
C GLY A 699 -1.60 12.72 1.34
N ASP A 700 -0.76 11.85 1.92
CA ASP A 700 0.45 11.36 1.23
C ASP A 700 0.18 10.23 0.23
N HIS A 701 -0.81 9.38 0.50
CA HIS A 701 -1.35 8.34 -0.39
C HIS A 701 -2.67 7.75 0.11
N LEU A 702 -3.37 6.99 -0.74
CA LEU A 702 -4.49 6.15 -0.28
C LEU A 702 -4.04 4.96 0.59
N PRO A 703 -4.89 4.47 1.51
CA PRO A 703 -4.65 3.24 2.24
C PRO A 703 -4.78 2.00 1.33
N SER A 704 -3.95 0.98 1.58
CA SER A 704 -4.13 -0.34 0.97
C SER A 704 -5.20 -1.15 1.72
N MET A 705 -6.23 -1.63 1.02
CA MET A 705 -7.34 -2.37 1.63
C MET A 705 -7.37 -3.87 1.26
N LYS A 706 -7.45 -4.71 2.30
CA LYS A 706 -7.48 -6.19 2.36
C LYS A 706 -8.59 -6.92 1.63
N ASN A 707 -9.74 -6.26 1.61
CA ASN A 707 -11.04 -6.89 1.82
C ASN A 707 -11.90 -6.92 0.55
N GLY A 708 -11.37 -6.45 -0.58
CA GLY A 708 -12.10 -6.35 -1.85
C GLY A 708 -13.00 -5.12 -1.96
N PHE A 709 -12.92 -4.16 -1.03
CA PHE A 709 -13.72 -2.94 -1.08
C PHE A 709 -13.47 -2.13 -2.36
N TYR A 710 -12.21 -1.92 -2.75
CA TYR A 710 -11.88 -1.24 -4.00
C TYR A 710 -12.38 -2.00 -5.23
N ASP A 711 -12.31 -3.34 -5.22
CA ASP A 711 -12.86 -4.17 -6.31
C ASP A 711 -14.38 -3.96 -6.44
N GLU A 712 -15.09 -3.82 -5.31
CA GLU A 712 -16.54 -3.60 -5.26
C GLU A 712 -16.92 -2.21 -5.79
N ILE A 713 -16.35 -1.14 -5.23
CA ILE A 713 -16.75 0.24 -5.58
C ILE A 713 -16.29 0.65 -6.98
N LEU A 714 -15.18 0.11 -7.47
CA LEU A 714 -14.69 0.38 -8.84
C LEU A 714 -15.24 -0.60 -9.88
N GLY A 715 -15.95 -1.66 -9.46
CA GLY A 715 -16.57 -2.64 -10.35
C GLY A 715 -15.59 -3.48 -11.18
N GLN A 716 -14.29 -3.45 -10.85
CA GLN A 716 -13.22 -4.17 -11.54
C GLN A 716 -12.22 -4.69 -10.51
N SER A 717 -11.65 -5.88 -10.74
CA SER A 717 -10.59 -6.36 -9.83
C SER A 717 -9.32 -5.54 -10.00
N LEU A 718 -8.68 -5.16 -8.88
CA LEU A 718 -7.38 -4.49 -8.83
C LEU A 718 -6.33 -5.17 -9.73
N SER A 719 -6.38 -6.49 -9.86
CA SER A 719 -5.43 -7.26 -10.69
C SER A 719 -5.63 -7.11 -12.21
N SER A 720 -6.71 -6.47 -12.64
CA SER A 720 -7.14 -6.32 -14.04
C SER A 720 -7.47 -4.89 -14.47
N MET A 721 -7.38 -3.91 -13.57
CA MET A 721 -7.68 -2.52 -13.87
C MET A 721 -6.76 -1.95 -14.96
N ASP A 722 -7.32 -1.11 -15.82
CA ASP A 722 -6.57 -0.30 -16.77
C ASP A 722 -5.87 0.89 -16.09
N ALA A 723 -5.01 1.59 -16.83
CA ALA A 723 -4.20 2.67 -16.27
C ALA A 723 -5.04 3.85 -15.77
N ALA A 724 -6.15 4.17 -16.44
CA ALA A 724 -7.03 5.26 -16.05
C ALA A 724 -7.80 4.95 -14.75
N THR A 725 -8.26 3.71 -14.58
CA THR A 725 -8.92 3.28 -13.35
C THR A 725 -7.91 3.16 -12.20
N MET A 726 -6.69 2.67 -12.48
CA MET A 726 -5.61 2.62 -11.49
C MET A 726 -5.20 4.01 -10.99
N GLN A 727 -5.21 5.04 -11.85
CA GLN A 727 -4.85 6.42 -11.48
C GLN A 727 -5.70 6.96 -10.32
N LYS A 728 -6.97 6.57 -10.23
CA LYS A 728 -7.86 6.97 -9.13
C LYS A 728 -7.37 6.53 -7.74
N LEU A 729 -6.53 5.49 -7.68
CA LEU A 729 -5.94 5.02 -6.41
C LEU A 729 -4.72 5.86 -5.98
N TYR A 730 -4.35 6.85 -6.77
CA TYR A 730 -3.22 7.76 -6.58
C TYR A 730 -3.68 9.22 -6.53
N GLU A 731 -4.92 9.44 -6.09
CA GLU A 731 -5.56 10.74 -5.92
C GLU A 731 -5.94 10.89 -4.44
N THR A 732 -5.30 11.82 -3.73
CA THR A 732 -5.64 12.20 -2.35
C THR A 732 -6.19 13.64 -2.33
N ASP A 733 -6.36 14.21 -1.15
CA ASP A 733 -6.87 15.58 -0.98
C ASP A 733 -5.80 16.54 -0.50
N TYR A 734 -5.96 17.82 -0.82
CA TYR A 734 -5.21 18.88 -0.18
C TYR A 734 -6.02 20.16 0.03
N PHE A 735 -5.56 20.97 0.99
CA PHE A 735 -5.91 22.38 1.05
C PHE A 735 -4.73 23.26 1.49
N ILE A 736 -4.72 24.51 1.06
CA ILE A 736 -3.87 25.59 1.55
C ILE A 736 -4.81 26.67 2.10
N TRP A 737 -4.83 26.81 3.42
CA TRP A 737 -5.63 27.79 4.15
C TRP A 737 -4.72 28.88 4.75
N ALA A 738 -5.21 30.11 4.83
CA ALA A 738 -4.52 31.20 5.51
C ALA A 738 -5.43 31.92 6.51
N ASN A 739 -4.86 32.41 7.61
CA ASN A 739 -5.59 33.27 8.56
C ASN A 739 -5.69 34.74 8.10
N TYR A 740 -5.36 35.00 6.83
CA TYR A 740 -5.45 36.30 6.17
C TYR A 740 -6.02 36.12 4.76
N ASP A 741 -6.47 37.24 4.18
CA ASP A 741 -7.13 37.25 2.87
C ASP A 741 -6.20 36.70 1.77
N ILE A 742 -6.65 35.62 1.12
CA ILE A 742 -5.99 35.02 -0.05
C ILE A 742 -7.01 34.77 -1.15
N LYS A 743 -6.53 34.57 -2.38
CA LYS A 743 -7.42 34.21 -3.49
C LYS A 743 -7.92 32.78 -3.31
N GLU A 744 -9.19 32.64 -2.99
CA GLU A 744 -9.89 31.36 -2.88
C GLU A 744 -10.00 30.66 -4.25
N VAL A 745 -9.74 29.35 -4.26
CA VAL A 745 -9.88 28.50 -5.44
C VAL A 745 -10.30 27.10 -5.00
N GLU A 746 -11.36 26.57 -5.60
CA GLU A 746 -11.82 25.18 -5.38
C GLU A 746 -11.56 24.35 -6.63
N ASN A 747 -11.43 23.02 -6.46
CA ASN A 747 -11.18 22.05 -7.53
C ASN A 747 -9.95 22.41 -8.37
N LYS A 748 -8.86 22.80 -7.69
CA LYS A 748 -7.56 23.02 -8.32
C LYS A 748 -6.73 21.75 -8.26
N ASP A 749 -6.97 20.85 -9.19
CA ASP A 749 -6.27 19.56 -9.21
C ASP A 749 -4.81 19.74 -9.63
N VAL A 750 -3.90 19.18 -8.85
CA VAL A 750 -2.45 19.30 -9.09
C VAL A 750 -1.71 18.04 -8.66
N SER A 751 -0.52 17.80 -9.20
CA SER A 751 0.39 16.80 -8.64
C SER A 751 1.24 17.34 -7.49
N LEU A 752 1.60 16.46 -6.55
CA LEU A 752 2.26 16.82 -5.29
C LEU A 752 3.57 17.61 -5.43
N ASN A 753 4.33 17.39 -6.51
CA ASN A 753 5.56 18.15 -6.79
C ASN A 753 5.32 19.67 -6.92
N TYR A 754 4.10 20.13 -7.22
CA TYR A 754 3.77 21.56 -7.33
C TYR A 754 3.32 22.19 -6.01
N LEU A 755 2.94 21.40 -5.01
CA LEU A 755 2.24 21.90 -3.83
C LEU A 755 3.09 22.87 -3.00
N SER A 756 4.39 22.60 -2.83
CA SER A 756 5.30 23.52 -2.15
C SER A 756 5.51 24.83 -2.90
N THR A 757 5.45 24.80 -4.24
CA THR A 757 5.50 26.02 -5.08
C THR A 757 4.25 26.86 -4.89
N MET A 758 3.07 26.24 -4.73
CA MET A 758 1.83 26.95 -4.42
C MET A 758 1.88 27.59 -3.03
N VAL A 759 2.43 26.89 -2.02
CA VAL A 759 2.62 27.44 -0.66
C VAL A 759 3.52 28.68 -0.69
N LEU A 760 4.64 28.63 -1.43
CA LEU A 760 5.53 29.80 -1.59
C LEU A 760 4.82 30.98 -2.26
N ASP A 761 3.92 30.71 -3.22
CA ASP A 761 3.16 31.76 -3.91
C ASP A 761 2.17 32.45 -2.99
N VAL A 762 1.40 31.67 -2.22
CA VAL A 762 0.44 32.17 -1.24
C VAL A 762 1.14 32.92 -0.10
N ALA A 763 2.35 32.48 0.27
CA ALA A 763 3.18 33.17 1.24
C ALA A 763 3.77 34.50 0.73
N GLY A 764 3.77 34.73 -0.59
CA GLY A 764 4.42 35.89 -1.20
C GLY A 764 5.95 35.85 -1.06
N ILE A 765 6.55 34.66 -0.92
CA ILE A 765 7.99 34.48 -0.82
C ILE A 765 8.59 34.46 -2.24
N ASP A 766 9.70 35.17 -2.44
CA ASP A 766 10.39 35.12 -3.74
C ASP A 766 10.85 33.69 -4.04
N MET A 767 10.44 33.17 -5.19
CA MET A 767 10.80 31.82 -5.62
C MET A 767 12.17 31.80 -6.32
N PRO A 768 12.96 30.71 -6.16
CA PRO A 768 14.03 30.35 -7.08
C PRO A 768 13.52 30.22 -8.52
N LEU A 769 14.43 30.30 -9.49
CA LEU A 769 14.08 30.13 -10.91
C LEU A 769 13.45 28.76 -11.19
N TYR A 770 13.89 27.73 -10.48
CA TYR A 770 13.30 26.41 -10.55
C TYR A 770 11.81 26.39 -10.19
N ASN A 771 11.42 26.96 -9.05
CA ASN A 771 10.01 27.06 -8.67
C ASN A 771 9.20 27.97 -9.60
N VAL A 772 9.79 29.04 -10.15
CA VAL A 772 9.14 29.86 -11.19
C VAL A 772 8.86 29.04 -12.45
N TYR A 773 9.83 28.22 -12.88
CA TYR A 773 9.64 27.29 -13.99
C TYR A 773 8.51 26.30 -13.72
N LEU A 774 8.46 25.71 -12.52
CA LEU A 774 7.41 24.79 -12.12
C LEU A 774 6.03 25.47 -12.09
N LYS A 775 5.97 26.73 -11.62
CA LYS A 775 4.74 27.52 -11.62
C LYS A 775 4.20 27.73 -13.03
N ASP A 776 5.06 28.05 -14.00
CA ASP A 776 4.66 28.18 -15.41
C ASP A 776 4.28 26.82 -16.02
N MET A 777 5.02 25.76 -15.68
CA MET A 777 4.75 24.41 -16.18
C MET A 777 3.41 23.88 -15.67
N MET A 778 3.06 24.13 -14.41
CA MET A 778 1.79 23.72 -13.79
C MET A 778 0.56 24.26 -14.54
N GLU A 779 0.64 25.45 -15.15
CA GLU A 779 -0.47 26.01 -15.94
C GLU A 779 -0.68 25.28 -17.28
N GLU A 780 0.35 24.59 -17.80
CA GLU A 780 0.26 23.78 -19.03
C GLU A 780 0.04 22.29 -18.72
N PHE A 781 0.66 21.79 -17.65
CA PHE A 781 0.63 20.41 -17.19
C PHE A 781 0.42 20.38 -15.66
N PRO A 782 -0.82 20.54 -15.17
CA PRO A 782 -1.11 20.60 -13.74
C PRO A 782 -0.78 19.30 -13.00
N ILE A 783 -0.80 18.16 -13.70
CA ILE A 783 -0.56 16.84 -13.13
C ILE A 783 0.61 16.17 -13.85
N VAL A 784 1.67 15.88 -13.11
CA VAL A 784 2.87 15.19 -13.57
C VAL A 784 3.28 14.13 -12.55
N THR A 785 2.77 12.90 -12.72
CA THR A 785 3.11 11.76 -11.86
C THR A 785 3.61 10.57 -12.70
N PRO A 786 4.23 9.55 -12.07
CA PRO A 786 4.50 8.28 -12.72
C PRO A 786 3.27 7.49 -13.14
N MET A 787 2.05 7.88 -12.74
CA MET A 787 0.77 7.19 -13.02
C MET A 787 -0.02 7.82 -14.19
N GLY A 788 0.29 9.07 -14.50
CA GLY A 788 -0.25 9.79 -15.63
C GLY A 788 0.17 11.25 -15.62
N ILE A 789 0.16 11.84 -16.80
CA ILE A 789 0.35 13.27 -17.01
C ILE A 789 -0.93 13.83 -17.60
N PHE A 790 -1.42 14.95 -17.08
CA PHE A 790 -2.57 15.65 -17.64
C PHE A 790 -2.14 17.04 -18.08
N ASP A 791 -2.53 17.42 -19.29
CA ASP A 791 -2.39 18.80 -19.74
C ASP A 791 -3.55 19.68 -19.24
N LYS A 792 -3.41 21.00 -19.45
CA LYS A 792 -4.41 22.01 -19.09
C LYS A 792 -5.80 21.82 -19.69
N ASP A 793 -5.92 21.02 -20.76
CA ASP A 793 -7.19 20.71 -21.42
C ASP A 793 -7.79 19.40 -20.88
N GLY A 794 -7.15 18.77 -19.88
CA GLY A 794 -7.57 17.53 -19.24
C GLY A 794 -7.21 16.28 -20.03
N VAL A 795 -6.35 16.39 -21.05
CA VAL A 795 -5.92 15.22 -21.84
C VAL A 795 -4.89 14.43 -21.04
N ARG A 796 -5.20 13.16 -20.79
CA ARG A 796 -4.30 12.22 -20.12
C ARG A 796 -3.30 11.63 -21.11
N TYR A 797 -2.03 11.67 -20.73
CA TYR A 797 -0.93 10.95 -21.36
C TYR A 797 -0.40 9.90 -20.39
N ASP A 798 -0.11 8.71 -20.92
CA ASP A 798 0.45 7.64 -20.09
C ASP A 798 1.84 8.07 -19.59
N CYS A 799 2.75 8.50 -20.45
CA CYS A 799 4.11 8.87 -20.04
C CYS A 799 4.66 10.05 -20.84
N VAL A 800 5.77 10.63 -20.37
CA VAL A 800 6.46 11.76 -21.04
C VAL A 800 6.72 11.49 -22.52
N SER A 801 7.14 10.28 -22.88
CA SER A 801 7.43 9.91 -24.28
C SER A 801 6.21 9.81 -25.18
N ALA A 802 4.99 9.81 -24.63
CA ALA A 802 3.74 9.81 -25.39
C ALA A 802 3.32 11.22 -25.87
N ILE A 803 4.01 12.27 -25.40
CA ILE A 803 3.67 13.67 -25.67
C ILE A 803 4.44 14.17 -26.90
N SER A 804 3.74 14.50 -27.99
CA SER A 804 4.36 14.90 -29.26
C SER A 804 4.95 16.32 -29.27
N ASP A 805 4.30 17.27 -28.57
CA ASP A 805 4.59 18.72 -28.65
C ASP A 805 5.04 19.35 -27.30
N GLY A 806 4.97 18.62 -26.19
CA GLY A 806 5.40 19.07 -24.85
C GLY A 806 6.87 18.76 -24.53
N SER A 807 7.64 18.31 -25.52
CA SER A 807 8.95 17.69 -25.31
C SER A 807 9.96 18.58 -24.59
N GLU A 808 9.88 19.91 -24.71
CA GLU A 808 10.83 20.83 -24.06
C GLU A 808 10.62 20.94 -22.56
N TRP A 809 9.37 21.09 -22.08
CA TRP A 809 9.09 21.17 -20.63
C TRP A 809 9.61 19.91 -19.92
N PHE A 810 9.20 18.73 -20.35
CA PHE A 810 9.65 17.50 -19.69
C PHE A 810 11.15 17.23 -19.89
N SER A 811 11.75 17.63 -21.02
CA SER A 811 13.20 17.49 -21.21
C SER A 811 13.99 18.38 -20.27
N ASP A 812 13.57 19.63 -20.10
CA ASP A 812 14.23 20.57 -19.18
C ASP A 812 14.03 20.14 -17.74
N TYR A 813 12.80 19.76 -17.36
CA TYR A 813 12.52 19.26 -16.02
C TYR A 813 13.35 18.00 -15.70
N ALA A 814 13.43 17.04 -16.62
CA ALA A 814 14.29 15.86 -16.46
C ALA A 814 15.76 16.24 -16.25
N ARG A 815 16.27 17.25 -16.96
CA ARG A 815 17.64 17.75 -16.80
C ARG A 815 17.85 18.43 -15.45
N PHE A 816 16.84 19.16 -14.95
CA PHE A 816 16.89 19.81 -13.65
C PHE A 816 16.92 18.79 -12.51
N VAL A 817 16.01 17.83 -12.53
CA VAL A 817 15.99 16.71 -11.57
C VAL A 817 17.33 15.98 -11.62
N TYR A 818 17.86 15.72 -12.82
CA TYR A 818 19.13 15.02 -12.96
C TYR A 818 20.32 15.82 -12.41
N ASN A 819 20.38 17.13 -12.68
CA ASN A 819 21.45 18.00 -12.18
C ASN A 819 21.42 18.14 -10.66
N ASP A 820 20.23 18.24 -10.06
CA ASP A 820 20.08 18.41 -8.62
C ASP A 820 20.43 17.14 -7.83
N LEU A 821 20.07 15.95 -8.35
CA LEU A 821 20.19 14.69 -7.62
C LEU A 821 21.41 13.84 -8.00
N PHE A 822 21.94 13.94 -9.22
CA PHE A 822 22.93 12.98 -9.74
C PHE A 822 24.24 13.60 -10.22
N ASP A 823 24.29 14.90 -10.52
CA ASP A 823 25.50 15.57 -11.03
C ASP A 823 26.20 16.41 -9.96
N GLU A 824 26.88 15.74 -9.02
CA GLU A 824 27.61 16.41 -7.93
C GLU A 824 28.67 17.40 -8.42
N ALA A 825 29.32 17.13 -9.56
CA ALA A 825 30.40 17.97 -10.07
C ALA A 825 29.90 19.18 -10.86
N GLY A 826 28.78 19.01 -11.57
CA GLY A 826 28.16 20.01 -12.43
C GLY A 826 26.90 20.66 -11.84
N HIS A 827 26.65 20.51 -10.55
CA HIS A 827 25.45 21.02 -9.88
C HIS A 827 25.31 22.55 -10.00
N VAL A 828 24.19 23.03 -10.56
CA VAL A 828 23.94 24.44 -10.87
C VAL A 828 23.18 25.12 -9.74
N THR A 829 23.88 25.50 -8.67
CA THR A 829 23.30 26.06 -7.43
C THR A 829 22.36 27.25 -7.65
N GLY A 830 22.77 28.24 -8.45
CA GLY A 830 22.05 29.51 -8.62
C GLY A 830 20.65 29.39 -9.25
N PHE A 831 20.30 28.24 -9.83
CA PHE A 831 18.96 27.98 -10.38
C PHE A 831 17.97 27.54 -9.29
N PHE A 832 18.45 26.82 -8.28
CA PHE A 832 17.65 26.22 -7.21
C PHE A 832 17.67 27.02 -5.91
N GLU A 833 18.66 27.89 -5.70
CA GLU A 833 18.80 28.69 -4.48
C GLU A 833 17.93 29.97 -4.47
N TYR A 834 17.64 30.47 -3.25
CA TYR A 834 16.91 31.72 -3.06
C TYR A 834 17.69 32.91 -3.67
N PRO A 835 17.02 33.84 -4.36
CA PRO A 835 17.64 35.07 -4.81
C PRO A 835 18.07 35.96 -3.62
N MET A 836 19.33 35.89 -3.19
CA MET A 836 19.86 36.69 -2.08
C MET A 836 19.67 38.19 -2.32
N ARG A 837 18.68 38.85 -1.68
CA ARG A 837 18.54 40.32 -1.71
C ARG A 837 19.66 40.95 -0.86
N THR A 838 20.53 41.77 -1.43
CA THR A 838 21.36 42.66 -0.63
C THR A 838 20.54 43.81 -0.09
N GLU A 839 20.63 44.02 1.23
CA GLU A 839 20.14 45.27 1.81
C GLU A 839 20.89 46.44 1.16
N PRO A 840 20.19 47.56 0.84
CA PRO A 840 20.88 48.76 0.41
C PRO A 840 21.84 49.17 1.51
N SER A 841 23.15 49.16 1.22
CA SER A 841 24.15 49.71 2.12
C SER A 841 23.73 51.14 2.49
N VAL A 842 23.41 51.37 3.77
CA VAL A 842 23.20 52.72 4.29
C VAL A 842 24.54 53.44 4.19
N VAL A 843 24.73 54.18 3.09
CA VAL A 843 25.83 55.12 2.96
C VAL A 843 25.52 56.27 3.92
N ASN A 844 26.18 56.27 5.07
CA ASN A 844 26.27 57.43 5.96
C ASN A 844 27.06 58.56 5.31
#